data_AF-A0A817DQ96-F1
#
_entry.id   AF-A0A817DQ96-F1
#
_cell.length_a   1.000
_cell.length_b   1.000
_cell.length_c   1.000
_cell.angle_alpha   90.00
_cell.angle_beta   90.00
_cell.angle_gamma   90.00
#
_symmetry.space_group_name_H-M   'P 1'
#
loop_
_entity.id
_entity.type
_entity.pdbx_description
1 polymer ?
#
loop_
_entity_poly.entity_id
_entity_poly.type
_entity_poly.pdbx_seq_one_letter_code
_entity_poly.pdbx_strand_id
1 'polypeptide(L)'
;MLYFGSSDLYKLRIRCPTENKCGRYGYCYMNETETLCECKFWWEGELCNQQSDSGKQVIILGCLTATLIIIFYSLRIIRRIYKKCKEPKENKEKEISQDPKLINIAIQHVKKSTSVSSRVITILMIIVATGTLLAKWSIIKQIHDEIVNKYNNKEPVYFSRKSFCDIFDIQQFNVVTFPVACLLVIICIVVTKRISFMRNKCYGYGAPPVPLDFLSHLDRKFAAVIFAIIADELFEIVQQLGGSSGPKEGILVTFLLRIFQVLIMGFRFYPILSSVYINSIVTLLCATIYAWLDYSFTIVTQGMCYPSYYPTYDDYLQNSTDINDKLDYYGAGSALIAIEVCSNIPRYLCLAYVSVKLPVMLVEKIYNQRKKNLTEENKMEMQLTREGKLLLTVSHPDSTEMLYVRNLFRSANQRPRSQVLFARLIPKFIYEWRDDFQFSSRILCVYASIFFLLFLVTVQACVELLPVLNLIQSSLQTMIDSIIDLITLIINIFSNNDNGEDPVSINFPLPNLVKSYLCAVAMTVTIIVIQLIVLLANIRRNLLQVYRGDDSEIPRRHRSQYISYATGNFHFAGYFIGYLIWGFIIIAFFSTTFCISVGAFITYGSVEVLEKILKFILPSLLLVTFKIFLNKLLAQYVFLQHCGDVLALNNRRSFMIFIYFNFFLDAFLGYCSSLCRTATCLKSYSIKSSNND
;
A
#
# COMPACT_ATOMS: atom_id res chain seq x y z
N MET A 1 12.46 -23.00 -47.21
CA MET A 1 11.49 -24.10 -47.34
C MET A 1 11.56 -24.95 -46.09
N LEU A 2 10.84 -24.58 -45.03
CA LEU A 2 10.60 -25.40 -43.84
C LEU A 2 9.22 -24.97 -43.33
N TYR A 3 8.27 -25.90 -43.45
CA TYR A 3 6.88 -25.77 -43.02
C TYR A 3 6.83 -25.85 -41.48
N PHE A 4 6.30 -24.84 -40.81
CA PHE A 4 5.72 -25.00 -39.48
C PHE A 4 4.21 -25.09 -39.64
N GLY A 5 3.68 -26.30 -39.50
CA GLY A 5 2.25 -26.56 -39.42
C GLY A 5 1.73 -26.19 -38.04
N SER A 6 0.78 -25.26 -37.99
CA SER A 6 -0.06 -25.01 -36.82
C SER A 6 -1.12 -26.11 -36.75
N SER A 7 -0.92 -27.06 -35.83
CA SER A 7 -1.93 -28.07 -35.50
C SER A 7 -2.91 -27.48 -34.48
N ASP A 8 -4.00 -26.89 -34.97
CA ASP A 8 -5.20 -26.64 -34.17
C ASP A 8 -5.78 -27.98 -33.72
N LEU A 9 -5.52 -28.35 -32.47
CA LEU A 9 -6.07 -29.52 -31.80
C LEU A 9 -7.58 -29.31 -31.57
N TYR A 10 -8.38 -29.78 -32.52
CA TYR A 10 -9.81 -30.04 -32.31
C TYR A 10 -9.97 -30.97 -31.09
N LYS A 11 -10.53 -30.44 -29.99
CA LYS A 11 -10.98 -31.22 -28.83
C LYS A 11 -12.19 -32.09 -29.24
N LEU A 12 -11.92 -33.23 -29.85
CA LEU A 12 -12.90 -34.29 -30.07
C LEU A 12 -13.26 -34.91 -28.71
N ARG A 13 -14.48 -34.64 -28.25
CA ARG A 13 -15.05 -35.15 -27.00
C ARG A 13 -15.51 -36.60 -27.23
N ILE A 14 -14.59 -37.55 -27.21
CA ILE A 14 -14.89 -38.98 -27.34
C ILE A 14 -15.45 -39.46 -25.99
N ARG A 15 -16.67 -40.05 -25.99
CA ARG A 15 -17.21 -40.75 -24.82
C ARG A 15 -16.43 -42.04 -24.61
N CYS A 16 -15.75 -42.18 -23.48
CA CYS A 16 -15.19 -43.46 -23.07
C CYS A 16 -16.31 -44.52 -22.87
N PRO A 17 -16.07 -45.79 -23.24
CA PRO A 17 -17.00 -46.89 -22.98
C PRO A 17 -17.22 -47.08 -21.48
N THR A 18 -18.46 -47.33 -21.10
CA THR A 18 -19.03 -47.24 -19.73
C THR A 18 -18.58 -48.32 -18.74
N GLU A 19 -17.60 -49.16 -19.09
CA GLU A 19 -17.16 -50.28 -18.23
C GLU A 19 -15.80 -50.05 -17.52
N ASN A 20 -15.11 -48.93 -17.76
CA ASN A 20 -13.87 -48.63 -17.06
C ASN A 20 -14.07 -47.87 -15.75
N LYS A 21 -13.32 -48.28 -14.72
CA LYS A 21 -13.38 -47.80 -13.33
C LYS A 21 -13.10 -46.29 -13.12
N CYS A 22 -12.68 -45.57 -14.15
CA CYS A 22 -12.53 -44.12 -14.06
C CYS A 22 -13.84 -43.48 -14.52
N GLY A 23 -14.57 -42.89 -13.58
CA GLY A 23 -15.87 -42.25 -13.81
C GLY A 23 -15.87 -41.18 -14.91
N ARG A 24 -17.05 -40.58 -15.12
CA ARG A 24 -17.47 -39.73 -16.26
C ARG A 24 -16.57 -38.55 -16.70
N TYR A 25 -15.41 -38.32 -16.08
CA TYR A 25 -14.55 -37.15 -16.27
C TYR A 25 -13.06 -37.46 -16.52
N GLY A 26 -12.70 -38.70 -16.89
CA GLY A 26 -11.33 -39.01 -17.34
C GLY A 26 -11.01 -38.43 -18.73
N TYR A 27 -9.77 -37.94 -18.91
CA TYR A 27 -9.22 -37.63 -20.23
C TYR A 27 -8.38 -38.82 -20.70
N CYS A 28 -8.64 -39.34 -21.90
CA CYS A 28 -7.75 -40.32 -22.53
C CYS A 28 -6.99 -39.61 -23.67
N TYR A 29 -5.70 -39.87 -23.77
CA TYR A 29 -4.88 -39.45 -24.91
C TYR A 29 -4.56 -40.70 -25.74
N MET A 30 -4.69 -40.62 -27.07
CA MET A 30 -4.30 -41.72 -27.95
C MET A 30 -2.82 -41.57 -28.28
N ASN A 31 -2.04 -42.59 -27.96
CA ASN A 31 -0.73 -42.78 -28.58
C ASN A 31 -0.89 -43.80 -29.71
N GLU A 32 -0.09 -43.71 -30.78
CA GLU A 32 -0.36 -44.32 -32.09
C GLU A 32 -0.57 -45.86 -32.10
N THR A 33 -0.25 -46.57 -31.01
CA THR A 33 -0.44 -48.02 -30.92
C THR A 33 -1.27 -48.50 -29.73
N GLU A 34 -1.51 -47.68 -28.69
CA GLU A 34 -2.30 -48.09 -27.52
C GLU A 34 -3.06 -46.92 -26.87
N THR A 35 -4.32 -47.16 -26.49
CA THR A 35 -5.14 -46.23 -25.70
C THR A 35 -4.79 -46.34 -24.22
N LEU A 36 -3.84 -45.51 -23.76
CA LEU A 36 -3.49 -45.41 -22.35
C LEU A 36 -4.36 -44.32 -21.69
N CYS A 37 -5.28 -44.72 -20.80
CA CYS A 37 -6.07 -43.77 -20.02
C CYS A 37 -5.37 -43.52 -18.66
N GLU A 38 -4.60 -42.43 -18.57
CA GLU A 38 -4.07 -41.95 -17.29
C GLU A 38 -5.16 -41.27 -16.47
N CYS A 39 -5.57 -41.87 -15.36
CA CYS A 39 -6.45 -41.22 -14.39
C CYS A 39 -5.61 -40.30 -13.48
N LYS A 40 -5.21 -39.14 -14.01
CA LYS A 40 -4.60 -38.09 -13.19
C LYS A 40 -5.64 -37.51 -12.24
N PHE A 41 -5.46 -37.79 -10.95
CA PHE A 41 -6.33 -37.43 -9.83
C PHE A 41 -6.81 -35.97 -9.90
N TRP A 42 -8.11 -35.79 -10.16
CA TRP A 42 -8.85 -34.64 -9.69
C TRP A 42 -9.55 -35.02 -8.39
N TRP A 43 -9.48 -34.11 -7.43
CA TRP A 43 -9.88 -34.31 -6.04
C TRP A 43 -11.41 -34.33 -5.91
N GLU A 44 -12.04 -35.43 -6.31
CA GLU A 44 -13.47 -35.66 -6.05
C GLU A 44 -13.81 -37.16 -6.02
N GLY A 45 -13.94 -37.69 -4.80
CA GLY A 45 -14.91 -38.75 -4.52
C GLY A 45 -14.45 -40.20 -4.59
N GLU A 46 -13.53 -40.62 -3.72
CA GLU A 46 -13.66 -41.87 -2.94
C GLU A 46 -12.69 -41.80 -1.76
N LEU A 47 -13.20 -41.87 -0.53
CA LEU A 47 -12.38 -41.92 0.68
C LEU A 47 -11.51 -43.18 0.61
N CYS A 48 -10.21 -43.01 0.37
CA CYS A 48 -9.24 -44.06 0.59
C CYS A 48 -9.41 -44.60 2.03
N ASN A 49 -9.77 -45.88 2.15
CA ASN A 49 -9.81 -46.63 3.41
C ASN A 49 -8.44 -46.75 4.12
N GLN A 50 -7.40 -46.07 3.62
CA GLN A 50 -6.12 -45.85 4.29
C GLN A 50 -6.00 -44.44 4.88
N GLN A 51 -7.09 -43.89 5.41
CA GLN A 51 -6.94 -42.80 6.37
C GLN A 51 -6.30 -43.40 7.63
N SER A 52 -4.97 -43.26 7.75
CA SER A 52 -4.19 -43.72 8.90
C SER A 52 -4.90 -43.28 10.19
N ASP A 53 -5.06 -44.16 11.18
CA ASP A 53 -5.84 -43.89 12.40
C ASP A 53 -5.46 -42.58 13.12
N SER A 54 -4.23 -42.09 12.92
CA SER A 54 -3.78 -40.77 13.36
C SER A 54 -4.56 -39.60 12.74
N GLY A 55 -4.98 -39.69 11.47
CA GLY A 55 -5.83 -38.69 10.81
C GLY A 55 -7.24 -38.63 11.41
N LYS A 56 -7.83 -39.78 11.77
CA LYS A 56 -9.12 -39.84 12.47
C LYS A 56 -9.02 -39.21 13.86
N GLN A 57 -7.94 -39.47 14.59
CA GLN A 57 -7.70 -38.88 15.92
C GLN A 57 -7.54 -37.35 15.84
N VAL A 58 -6.82 -36.83 14.85
CA VAL A 58 -6.69 -35.39 14.61
C VAL A 58 -8.05 -34.74 14.30
N ILE A 59 -8.87 -35.37 13.47
CA ILE A 59 -10.21 -34.86 13.13
C ILE A 59 -11.12 -34.86 14.36
N ILE A 60 -11.13 -35.94 15.15
CA ILE A 60 -11.92 -36.02 16.40
C ILE A 60 -11.50 -34.91 17.37
N LEU A 61 -10.19 -34.71 17.55
CA LEU A 61 -9.65 -33.70 18.45
C LEU A 61 -9.91 -32.26 17.91
N GLY A 62 -9.88 -32.07 16.59
CA GLY A 62 -10.29 -30.84 15.90
C GLY A 62 -11.77 -30.52 16.08
N CYS A 63 -12.65 -31.51 15.95
CA CYS A 63 -14.08 -31.38 16.23
C CYS A 63 -14.35 -31.05 17.71
N LEU A 64 -13.59 -31.65 18.63
CA LEU A 64 -13.72 -31.39 20.07
C LEU A 64 -13.28 -29.95 20.43
N THR A 65 -12.22 -29.45 19.80
CA THR A 65 -11.84 -28.03 19.96
C THR A 65 -12.83 -27.07 19.33
N ALA A 66 -13.33 -27.35 18.12
CA ALA A 66 -14.32 -26.53 17.46
C ALA A 66 -15.62 -26.44 18.27
N THR A 67 -16.11 -27.57 18.80
CA THR A 67 -17.31 -27.61 19.66
C THR A 67 -17.11 -26.81 20.95
N LEU A 68 -15.95 -26.91 21.61
CA LEU A 68 -15.63 -26.10 22.78
C LEU A 68 -15.58 -24.60 22.47
N ILE A 69 -15.01 -24.21 21.32
CA ILE A 69 -15.01 -22.82 20.84
C ILE A 69 -16.44 -22.33 20.62
N ILE A 70 -17.30 -23.14 19.98
CA ILE A 70 -18.71 -22.80 19.76
C ILE A 70 -19.46 -22.63 21.08
N ILE A 71 -19.27 -23.55 22.04
CA ILE A 71 -19.87 -23.47 23.39
C ILE A 71 -19.42 -22.19 24.10
N PHE A 72 -18.15 -21.82 24.00
CA PHE A 72 -17.64 -20.58 24.59
C PHE A 72 -18.30 -19.33 24.04
N TYR A 73 -18.33 -19.23 22.72
CA TYR A 73 -18.85 -18.04 22.05
C TYR A 73 -20.36 -17.93 22.26
N SER A 74 -21.08 -19.05 22.22
CA SER A 74 -22.52 -19.07 22.54
C SER A 74 -22.80 -18.66 23.98
N LEU A 75 -22.07 -19.17 24.99
CA LEU A 75 -22.21 -18.72 26.38
C LEU A 75 -21.87 -17.23 26.57
N ARG A 76 -20.87 -16.71 25.85
CA ARG A 76 -20.51 -15.28 25.89
C ARG A 76 -21.56 -14.38 25.25
N ILE A 77 -22.20 -14.84 24.17
CA ILE A 77 -23.29 -14.15 23.50
C ILE A 77 -24.53 -14.14 24.40
N ILE A 78 -24.91 -15.28 24.97
CA ILE A 78 -26.04 -15.40 25.92
C ILE A 78 -25.85 -14.43 27.09
N ARG A 79 -24.65 -14.34 27.65
CA ARG A 79 -24.36 -13.40 28.75
C ARG A 79 -24.43 -11.93 28.33
N ARG A 80 -23.97 -11.57 27.12
CA ARG A 80 -24.14 -10.20 26.59
C ARG A 80 -25.62 -9.84 26.43
N ILE A 81 -26.44 -10.79 26.00
CA ILE A 81 -27.89 -10.60 25.89
C ILE A 81 -28.49 -10.43 27.29
N TYR A 82 -28.13 -11.30 28.24
CA TYR A 82 -28.65 -11.25 29.61
C TYR A 82 -28.26 -9.97 30.36
N LYS A 83 -27.01 -9.49 30.21
CA LYS A 83 -26.54 -8.24 30.82
C LYS A 83 -27.24 -7.01 30.22
N LYS A 84 -27.54 -7.05 28.92
CA LYS A 84 -28.29 -5.97 28.23
C LYS A 84 -29.77 -5.94 28.61
N CYS A 85 -30.35 -7.08 29.01
CA CYS A 85 -31.72 -7.16 29.52
C CYS A 85 -31.85 -6.75 31.00
N LYS A 86 -30.75 -6.75 31.77
CA LYS A 86 -30.75 -6.44 33.21
C LYS A 86 -30.35 -5.00 33.54
N GLU A 87 -29.99 -4.16 32.57
CA GLU A 87 -29.84 -2.72 32.82
C GLU A 87 -31.24 -2.10 33.00
N PRO A 88 -31.61 -1.66 34.21
CA PRO A 88 -32.89 -1.00 34.43
C PRO A 88 -32.94 0.28 33.59
N LYS A 89 -34.03 0.46 32.85
CA LYS A 89 -34.36 1.72 32.17
C LYS A 89 -34.66 2.78 33.22
N GLU A 90 -33.60 3.36 33.80
CA GLU A 90 -33.74 4.55 34.63
C GLU A 90 -34.11 5.74 33.75
N ASN A 91 -35.07 6.50 34.27
CA ASN A 91 -35.86 7.51 33.59
C ASN A 91 -34.98 8.56 32.90
N LYS A 92 -35.10 8.66 31.57
CA LYS A 92 -34.73 9.88 30.85
C LYS A 92 -35.89 10.86 30.98
N GLU A 93 -35.82 11.66 32.03
CA GLU A 93 -36.59 12.88 32.14
C GLU A 93 -36.33 13.80 30.94
N LYS A 94 -37.44 14.39 30.50
CA LYS A 94 -37.51 15.42 29.48
C LYS A 94 -36.84 16.68 30.02
N GLU A 95 -35.76 17.12 29.38
CA GLU A 95 -35.35 18.51 29.48
C GLU A 95 -35.61 19.23 28.17
N ILE A 96 -36.20 20.40 28.35
CA ILE A 96 -36.93 21.24 27.42
C ILE A 96 -35.97 22.23 26.74
N SER A 97 -36.18 22.39 25.43
CA SER A 97 -36.05 23.64 24.66
C SER A 97 -34.79 24.49 24.80
N GLN A 98 -33.94 24.41 23.77
CA GLN A 98 -33.58 25.59 22.97
C GLN A 98 -33.49 25.13 21.51
N ASP A 99 -34.24 25.79 20.63
CA ASP A 99 -34.67 25.33 19.32
C ASP A 99 -33.50 24.87 18.40
N PRO A 100 -33.20 23.57 18.31
CA PRO A 100 -32.05 23.06 17.54
C PRO A 100 -32.33 23.05 16.04
N LYS A 101 -33.55 23.40 15.61
CA LYS A 101 -33.99 23.33 14.21
C LYS A 101 -33.32 24.40 13.36
N LEU A 102 -33.17 25.64 13.85
CA LEU A 102 -32.58 26.72 13.05
C LEU A 102 -31.07 26.50 12.81
N ILE A 103 -30.34 26.09 13.84
CA ILE A 103 -28.91 25.76 13.73
C ILE A 103 -28.71 24.57 12.79
N ASN A 104 -29.56 23.54 12.88
CA ASN A 104 -29.47 22.39 11.97
C ASN A 104 -29.76 22.78 10.51
N ILE A 105 -30.71 23.69 10.24
CA ILE A 105 -31.00 24.16 8.88
C ILE A 105 -29.82 24.96 8.30
N ALA A 106 -29.20 25.84 9.09
CA ALA A 106 -28.03 26.61 8.66
C ALA A 106 -26.82 25.70 8.38
N ILE A 107 -26.53 24.74 9.26
CA ILE A 107 -25.47 23.74 9.08
C ILE A 107 -25.74 22.89 7.83
N GLN A 108 -27.01 22.51 7.60
CA GLN A 108 -27.39 21.70 6.44
C GLN A 108 -27.20 22.46 5.12
N HIS A 109 -27.44 23.78 5.10
CA HIS A 109 -27.20 24.61 3.92
C HIS A 109 -25.71 24.78 3.58
N VAL A 110 -24.86 25.03 4.58
CA VAL A 110 -23.40 25.17 4.38
C VAL A 110 -22.77 23.86 3.94
N LYS A 111 -23.20 22.74 4.53
CA LYS A 111 -22.74 21.39 4.15
C LYS A 111 -23.17 21.00 2.73
N LYS A 112 -24.35 21.44 2.28
CA LYS A 112 -24.82 21.20 0.91
C LYS A 112 -23.95 21.94 -0.10
N SER A 113 -23.62 23.21 0.15
CA SER A 113 -22.79 24.03 -0.76
C SER A 113 -21.37 23.46 -0.94
N THR A 114 -20.69 23.14 0.16
CA THR A 114 -19.34 22.56 0.13
C THR A 114 -19.29 21.19 -0.55
N SER A 115 -20.36 20.37 -0.38
CA SER A 115 -20.45 19.07 -1.05
C SER A 115 -20.59 19.17 -2.58
N VAL A 116 -21.30 20.19 -3.08
CA VAL A 116 -21.52 20.37 -4.52
C VAL A 116 -20.20 20.77 -5.20
N SER A 117 -19.45 21.71 -4.61
CA SER A 117 -18.13 22.12 -5.11
C SER A 117 -17.17 20.92 -5.18
N SER A 118 -17.11 20.10 -4.13
CA SER A 118 -16.25 18.91 -4.13
C SER A 118 -16.63 17.91 -5.23
N ARG A 119 -17.92 17.70 -5.50
CA ARG A 119 -18.38 16.78 -6.56
C ARG A 119 -18.03 17.28 -7.96
N VAL A 120 -18.20 18.58 -8.21
CA VAL A 120 -17.86 19.20 -9.50
C VAL A 120 -16.35 19.07 -9.75
N ILE A 121 -15.51 19.35 -8.74
CA ILE A 121 -14.06 19.18 -8.85
C ILE A 121 -13.71 17.72 -9.18
N THR A 122 -14.32 16.74 -8.51
CA THR A 122 -14.06 15.32 -8.79
C THR A 122 -14.46 14.92 -10.22
N ILE A 123 -15.61 15.37 -10.72
CA ILE A 123 -16.06 15.06 -12.08
C ILE A 123 -15.12 15.68 -13.12
N LEU A 124 -14.78 16.97 -12.97
CA LEU A 124 -13.86 17.66 -13.87
C LEU A 124 -12.46 17.01 -13.85
N MET A 125 -11.97 16.64 -12.66
CA MET A 125 -10.70 15.92 -12.51
C MET A 125 -10.71 14.58 -13.26
N ILE A 126 -11.80 13.79 -13.14
CA ILE A 126 -11.93 12.53 -13.87
C ILE A 126 -11.92 12.77 -15.39
N ILE A 127 -12.66 13.76 -15.88
CA ILE A 127 -12.72 14.09 -17.32
C ILE A 127 -11.34 14.51 -17.86
N VAL A 128 -10.63 15.37 -17.13
CA VAL A 128 -9.29 15.83 -17.52
C VAL A 128 -8.27 14.68 -17.46
N ALA A 129 -8.33 13.84 -16.42
CA ALA A 129 -7.47 12.67 -16.31
C ALA A 129 -7.75 11.63 -17.39
N THR A 130 -9.01 11.32 -17.69
CA THR A 130 -9.35 10.35 -18.75
C THR A 130 -8.98 10.89 -20.14
N GLY A 131 -9.22 12.17 -20.41
CA GLY A 131 -8.81 12.81 -21.67
C GLY A 131 -7.29 12.73 -21.89
N THR A 132 -6.50 12.90 -20.84
CA THR A 132 -5.03 12.84 -20.94
C THR A 132 -4.48 11.43 -21.00
N LEU A 133 -5.10 10.47 -20.30
CA LEU A 133 -4.79 9.06 -20.47
C LEU A 133 -5.12 8.57 -21.89
N LEU A 134 -6.22 9.03 -22.49
CA LEU A 134 -6.57 8.73 -23.89
C LEU A 134 -5.58 9.35 -24.88
N ALA A 135 -5.16 10.61 -24.64
CA ALA A 135 -4.14 11.25 -25.45
C ALA A 135 -2.81 10.48 -25.37
N LYS A 136 -2.36 10.12 -24.16
CA LYS A 136 -1.15 9.31 -23.96
C LYS A 136 -1.27 7.94 -24.61
N TRP A 137 -2.40 7.25 -24.45
CA TRP A 137 -2.68 5.98 -25.11
C TRP A 137 -2.54 6.09 -26.64
N SER A 138 -3.13 7.13 -27.24
CA SER A 138 -3.03 7.35 -28.69
C SER A 138 -1.60 7.56 -29.17
N ILE A 139 -0.78 8.28 -28.39
CA ILE A 139 0.63 8.53 -28.72
C ILE A 139 1.44 7.23 -28.58
N ILE A 140 1.31 6.53 -27.46
CA ILE A 140 2.05 5.28 -27.22
C ILE A 140 1.67 4.22 -28.22
N LYS A 141 0.39 4.12 -28.61
CA LYS A 141 -0.05 3.14 -29.59
C LYS A 141 0.71 3.29 -30.90
N GLN A 142 0.91 4.51 -31.39
CA GLN A 142 1.70 4.75 -32.61
C GLN A 142 3.14 4.28 -32.47
N ILE A 143 3.76 4.55 -31.32
CA ILE A 143 5.13 4.12 -31.01
C ILE A 143 5.22 2.59 -30.93
N HIS A 144 4.25 1.96 -30.26
CA HIS A 144 4.17 0.53 -30.10
C HIS A 144 4.02 -0.18 -31.45
N ASP A 145 3.12 0.29 -32.31
CA ASP A 145 2.90 -0.29 -33.64
C ASP A 145 4.18 -0.21 -34.49
N GLU A 146 4.96 0.87 -34.39
CA GLU A 146 6.26 1.00 -35.06
C GLU A 146 7.28 -0.03 -34.54
N ILE A 147 7.37 -0.19 -33.21
CA ILE A 147 8.30 -1.09 -32.54
C ILE A 147 7.96 -2.56 -32.83
N VAL A 148 6.67 -2.91 -32.83
CA VAL A 148 6.20 -4.25 -33.18
C VAL A 148 6.50 -4.58 -34.64
N ASN A 149 6.33 -3.61 -35.55
CA ASN A 149 6.70 -3.81 -36.96
C ASN A 149 8.20 -4.07 -37.13
N LYS A 150 9.06 -3.30 -36.44
CA LYS A 150 10.52 -3.54 -36.42
C LYS A 150 10.87 -4.91 -35.86
N TYR A 151 10.26 -5.30 -34.74
CA TYR A 151 10.45 -6.60 -34.11
C TYR A 151 10.06 -7.75 -35.07
N ASN A 152 8.89 -7.65 -35.73
CA ASN A 152 8.44 -8.65 -36.72
C ASN A 152 9.37 -8.75 -37.93
N ASN A 153 9.97 -7.63 -38.34
CA ASN A 153 10.93 -7.57 -39.44
C ASN A 153 12.36 -7.99 -39.03
N LYS A 154 12.60 -8.32 -37.75
CA LYS A 154 13.92 -8.59 -37.17
C LYS A 154 14.91 -7.42 -37.33
N GLU A 155 14.37 -6.21 -37.36
CA GLU A 155 15.15 -4.97 -37.33
C GLU A 155 15.51 -4.61 -35.88
N PRO A 156 16.58 -3.82 -35.65
CA PRO A 156 16.91 -3.35 -34.32
C PRO A 156 15.74 -2.58 -33.69
N VAL A 157 15.29 -3.06 -32.53
CA VAL A 157 14.08 -2.60 -31.84
C VAL A 157 14.43 -1.42 -30.94
N TYR A 158 14.37 -0.21 -31.49
CA TYR A 158 14.51 1.02 -30.73
C TYR A 158 13.51 2.07 -31.15
N PHE A 159 13.13 2.92 -30.19
CA PHE A 159 12.30 4.09 -30.42
C PHE A 159 13.15 5.21 -31.02
N SER A 160 12.80 5.68 -32.22
CA SER A 160 13.40 6.89 -32.78
C SER A 160 12.77 8.12 -32.13
N ARG A 161 13.53 8.78 -31.27
CA ARG A 161 13.12 10.02 -30.63
C ARG A 161 12.81 11.07 -31.72
N LYS A 162 11.68 11.77 -31.59
CA LYS A 162 11.35 12.89 -32.49
C LYS A 162 12.29 14.07 -32.18
N SER A 163 12.69 14.83 -33.20
CA SER A 163 13.59 15.99 -33.05
C SER A 163 13.14 17.02 -32.00
N PHE A 164 11.83 17.12 -31.76
CA PHE A 164 11.28 17.94 -30.68
C PHE A 164 11.81 17.53 -29.29
N CYS A 165 11.99 16.24 -29.04
CA CYS A 165 12.44 15.73 -27.76
C CYS A 165 13.92 15.98 -27.49
N ASP A 166 14.74 16.21 -28.53
CA ASP A 166 16.16 16.56 -28.36
C ASP A 166 16.32 17.98 -27.80
N ILE A 167 15.35 18.86 -28.06
CA ILE A 167 15.28 20.22 -27.50
C ILE A 167 14.78 20.19 -26.04
N PHE A 168 14.06 19.14 -25.66
CA PHE A 168 13.30 19.08 -24.41
C PHE A 168 13.61 17.81 -23.62
N ASP A 169 14.90 17.58 -23.33
CA ASP A 169 15.29 16.56 -22.36
C ASP A 169 14.62 16.85 -21.01
N ILE A 170 14.18 15.83 -20.27
CA ILE A 170 13.58 15.98 -18.93
C ILE A 170 14.49 16.78 -18.00
N GLN A 171 15.82 16.61 -18.12
CA GLN A 171 16.77 17.41 -17.34
C GLN A 171 16.68 18.90 -17.70
N GLN A 172 16.51 19.20 -18.99
CA GLN A 172 16.36 20.57 -19.48
C GLN A 172 14.98 21.15 -19.15
N PHE A 173 13.93 20.33 -19.00
CA PHE A 173 12.61 20.83 -18.65
C PHE A 173 12.59 21.59 -17.32
N ASN A 174 13.25 21.04 -16.30
CA ASN A 174 13.40 21.72 -15.02
C ASN A 174 14.20 23.02 -15.16
N VAL A 175 15.18 23.06 -16.06
CA VAL A 175 15.96 24.28 -16.36
C VAL A 175 15.12 25.32 -17.11
N VAL A 176 14.25 24.91 -18.04
CA VAL A 176 13.37 25.79 -18.82
C VAL A 176 12.26 26.39 -17.94
N THR A 177 11.70 25.60 -17.03
CA THR A 177 10.64 26.08 -16.12
C THR A 177 11.17 26.92 -14.96
N PHE A 178 12.43 26.76 -14.59
CA PHE A 178 13.03 27.48 -13.47
C PHE A 178 12.96 29.03 -13.58
N PRO A 179 13.32 29.68 -14.71
CA PRO A 179 13.15 31.13 -14.87
C PRO A 179 11.69 31.59 -14.70
N VAL A 180 10.74 30.82 -15.22
CA VAL A 180 9.31 31.11 -15.08
C VAL A 180 8.89 31.01 -13.61
N ALA A 181 9.33 29.97 -12.90
CA ALA A 181 9.08 29.81 -11.48
C ALA A 181 9.68 30.96 -10.65
N CYS A 182 10.92 31.37 -10.94
CA CYS A 182 11.56 32.53 -10.30
C CYS A 182 10.76 33.83 -10.52
N LEU A 183 10.31 34.08 -11.76
CA LEU A 183 9.48 35.25 -12.08
C LEU A 183 8.16 35.23 -11.28
N LEU A 184 7.52 34.07 -11.16
CA LEU A 184 6.31 33.90 -10.35
C LEU A 184 6.57 34.15 -8.86
N VAL A 185 7.69 33.68 -8.32
CA VAL A 185 8.09 33.97 -6.94
C VAL A 185 8.28 35.47 -6.70
N ILE A 186 8.91 36.17 -7.65
CA ILE A 186 9.05 37.63 -7.59
C ILE A 186 7.68 38.32 -7.59
N ILE A 187 6.75 37.89 -8.46
CA ILE A 187 5.36 38.39 -8.45
C ILE A 187 4.71 38.15 -7.08
N CYS A 188 4.86 36.96 -6.51
CA CYS A 188 4.33 36.65 -5.18
C CYS A 188 4.94 37.54 -4.08
N ILE A 189 6.25 37.83 -4.13
CA ILE A 189 6.92 38.75 -3.21
C ILE A 189 6.32 40.17 -3.34
N VAL A 190 6.17 40.67 -4.57
CA VAL A 190 5.62 42.01 -4.83
C VAL A 190 4.17 42.12 -4.35
N VAL A 191 3.33 41.12 -4.64
CA VAL A 191 1.93 41.07 -4.20
C VAL A 191 1.85 41.03 -2.66
N THR A 192 2.69 40.21 -2.02
CA THR A 192 2.74 40.11 -0.56
C THR A 192 3.17 41.44 0.08
N LYS A 193 4.18 42.11 -0.50
CA LYS A 193 4.64 43.43 -0.03
C LYS A 193 3.54 44.48 -0.15
N ARG A 194 2.77 44.50 -1.26
CA ARG A 194 1.64 45.43 -1.43
C ARG A 194 0.54 45.20 -0.40
N ILE A 195 0.23 43.95 -0.06
CA ILE A 195 -0.73 43.63 1.00
C ILE A 195 -0.20 44.09 2.37
N SER A 196 1.11 43.99 2.61
CA SER A 196 1.75 44.38 3.87
C SER A 196 2.05 45.88 4.00
N PHE A 197 2.05 46.66 2.91
CA PHE A 197 2.40 48.09 2.93
C PHE A 197 1.40 48.95 3.72
N MET A 198 0.20 48.44 4.00
CA MET A 198 -0.78 49.02 4.92
C MET A 198 -0.50 48.74 6.42
N ARG A 199 0.63 48.10 6.77
CA ARG A 199 0.94 47.62 8.13
C ARG A 199 2.18 48.35 8.65
N ASN A 200 2.01 49.62 9.03
CA ASN A 200 3.03 50.62 9.43
C ASN A 200 4.05 50.23 10.54
N LYS A 201 4.26 48.96 10.91
CA LYS A 201 5.13 48.57 12.04
C LYS A 201 5.84 47.22 11.94
N CYS A 202 6.21 46.70 10.77
CA CYS A 202 7.04 45.47 10.73
C CYS A 202 8.29 45.59 9.86
N TYR A 203 9.43 45.51 10.55
CA TYR A 203 10.79 45.23 10.13
C TYR A 203 10.95 43.85 9.45
N GLY A 204 10.28 43.63 8.31
CA GLY A 204 10.37 42.39 7.54
C GLY A 204 10.77 42.68 6.09
N TYR A 205 12.04 42.41 5.76
CA TYR A 205 12.61 42.51 4.42
C TYR A 205 11.83 41.68 3.39
N GLY A 206 12.02 41.94 2.10
CA GLY A 206 11.38 41.28 0.95
C GLY A 206 11.69 39.79 0.80
N ALA A 207 11.42 39.01 1.86
CA ALA A 207 11.59 37.59 1.92
C ALA A 207 10.54 36.89 1.04
N PRO A 208 10.89 35.74 0.44
CA PRO A 208 9.96 34.96 -0.34
C PRO A 208 8.82 34.43 0.57
N PRO A 209 7.58 34.38 0.06
CA PRO A 209 6.41 34.02 0.85
C PRO A 209 6.47 32.57 1.33
N VAL A 210 6.00 32.28 2.54
CA VAL A 210 5.93 30.90 3.03
C VAL A 210 5.11 30.05 2.02
N PRO A 211 5.69 28.98 1.44
CA PRO A 211 5.01 28.23 0.38
C PRO A 211 3.81 27.46 0.93
N LEU A 212 3.95 26.92 2.14
CA LEU A 212 2.90 26.18 2.81
C LEU A 212 3.10 26.29 4.32
N ASP A 213 2.02 26.50 5.04
CA ASP A 213 2.02 26.40 6.49
C ASP A 213 1.55 25.00 6.90
N PHE A 214 2.52 24.16 7.27
CA PHE A 214 2.30 22.79 7.72
C PHE A 214 1.53 22.68 9.04
N LEU A 215 1.45 23.77 9.80
CA LEU A 215 0.69 23.87 11.05
C LEU A 215 -0.75 24.30 10.77
N SER A 216 -0.97 25.10 9.72
CA SER A 216 -2.30 25.57 9.36
C SER A 216 -3.25 24.47 8.85
N HIS A 217 -4.54 24.76 8.92
CA HIS A 217 -5.62 23.87 8.48
C HIS A 217 -6.02 24.08 7.01
N LEU A 218 -5.45 25.06 6.32
CA LEU A 218 -5.87 25.45 4.98
C LEU A 218 -5.31 24.49 3.92
N ASP A 219 -6.21 23.97 3.08
CA ASP A 219 -5.94 23.19 1.86
C ASP A 219 -4.93 22.03 1.97
N ARG A 220 -4.93 21.31 3.10
CA ARG A 220 -4.05 20.16 3.37
C ARG A 220 -4.00 19.14 2.24
N LYS A 221 -5.16 18.85 1.64
CA LYS A 221 -5.31 17.87 0.54
C LYS A 221 -4.53 18.31 -0.70
N PHE A 222 -4.58 19.61 -1.02
CA PHE A 222 -3.87 20.16 -2.17
C PHE A 222 -2.36 20.05 -2.00
N ALA A 223 -1.85 20.40 -0.81
CA ALA A 223 -0.45 20.21 -0.49
C ALA A 223 -0.03 18.74 -0.63
N ALA A 224 -0.81 17.80 -0.08
CA ALA A 224 -0.48 16.38 -0.18
C ALA A 224 -0.43 15.86 -1.62
N VAL A 225 -1.30 16.35 -2.50
CA VAL A 225 -1.27 16.00 -3.92
C VAL A 225 0.01 16.53 -4.59
N ILE A 226 0.43 17.76 -4.29
CA ILE A 226 1.70 18.30 -4.82
C ILE A 226 2.90 17.50 -4.31
N PHE A 227 2.94 17.16 -3.02
CA PHE A 227 4.01 16.33 -2.46
C PHE A 227 4.04 14.92 -3.08
N ALA A 228 2.88 14.35 -3.46
CA ALA A 228 2.84 13.08 -4.18
C ALA A 228 3.43 13.19 -5.60
N ILE A 229 3.16 14.28 -6.33
CA ILE A 229 3.82 14.57 -7.63
C ILE A 229 5.33 14.74 -7.42
N ILE A 230 5.74 15.43 -6.35
CA ILE A 230 7.16 15.61 -6.04
C ILE A 230 7.84 14.27 -5.73
N ALA A 231 7.13 13.34 -5.08
CA ALA A 231 7.67 12.02 -4.79
C ALA A 231 7.91 11.20 -6.07
N ASP A 232 7.02 11.35 -7.06
CA ASP A 232 7.14 10.69 -8.37
C ASP A 232 8.39 11.13 -9.14
N GLU A 233 8.62 12.44 -9.34
CA GLU A 233 9.82 12.85 -10.08
C GLU A 233 11.11 12.62 -9.27
N LEU A 234 11.04 12.60 -7.93
CA LEU A 234 12.18 12.17 -7.11
C LEU A 234 12.53 10.70 -7.37
N PHE A 235 11.52 9.85 -7.53
CA PHE A 235 11.72 8.44 -7.85
C PHE A 235 12.40 8.24 -9.20
N GLU A 236 11.98 8.99 -10.23
CA GLU A 236 12.65 9.00 -11.54
C GLU A 236 14.13 9.42 -11.43
N ILE A 237 14.45 10.45 -10.62
CA ILE A 237 15.85 10.87 -10.40
C ILE A 237 16.66 9.76 -9.71
N VAL A 238 16.07 9.05 -8.75
CA VAL A 238 16.74 7.95 -8.04
C VAL A 238 17.02 6.78 -8.98
N GLN A 239 16.06 6.41 -9.84
CA GLN A 239 16.28 5.37 -10.87
C GLN A 239 17.44 5.73 -11.80
N GLN A 240 17.50 7.00 -12.25
CA GLN A 240 18.59 7.49 -13.08
C GLN A 240 19.95 7.49 -12.36
N LEU A 241 19.97 7.52 -11.02
CA LEU A 241 21.19 7.43 -10.24
C LEU A 241 21.78 6.01 -10.22
N GLY A 242 20.93 4.99 -10.35
CA GLY A 242 21.34 3.58 -10.44
C GLY A 242 21.84 3.18 -11.83
N GLY A 243 21.55 3.97 -12.85
CA GLY A 243 22.07 3.76 -14.20
C GLY A 243 23.56 4.05 -14.29
N SER A 244 24.29 3.20 -15.02
CA SER A 244 25.71 3.40 -15.34
C SER A 244 25.90 4.76 -16.04
N SER A 245 26.34 5.77 -15.30
CA SER A 245 26.75 7.05 -15.89
C SER A 245 27.86 6.79 -16.90
N GLY A 246 27.69 7.26 -18.13
CA GLY A 246 28.69 7.09 -19.18
C GLY A 246 30.08 7.57 -18.71
N PRO A 247 31.17 6.93 -19.16
CA PRO A 247 32.52 7.11 -18.61
C PRO A 247 33.13 8.52 -18.78
N LYS A 248 32.38 9.46 -19.35
CA LYS A 248 32.86 10.81 -19.71
C LYS A 248 32.63 11.85 -18.61
N GLU A 249 31.72 11.61 -17.67
CA GLU A 249 31.43 12.56 -16.57
C GLU A 249 31.96 12.02 -15.24
N GLY A 250 32.69 12.84 -14.49
CA GLY A 250 33.19 12.45 -13.17
C GLY A 250 32.04 12.26 -12.18
N ILE A 251 32.12 11.20 -11.36
CA ILE A 251 31.10 10.80 -10.36
C ILE A 251 30.63 11.99 -9.50
N LEU A 252 31.56 12.87 -9.09
CA LEU A 252 31.27 14.03 -8.26
C LEU A 252 30.43 15.09 -8.99
N VAL A 253 30.67 15.29 -10.29
CA VAL A 253 29.91 16.24 -11.12
C VAL A 253 28.49 15.72 -11.30
N THR A 254 28.34 14.43 -11.61
CA THR A 254 27.03 13.78 -11.72
C THR A 254 26.25 13.90 -10.42
N PHE A 255 26.87 13.62 -9.27
CA PHE A 255 26.23 13.74 -7.97
C PHE A 255 25.76 15.18 -7.67
N LEU A 256 26.61 16.18 -7.90
CA LEU A 256 26.25 17.59 -7.69
C LEU A 256 25.12 18.04 -8.62
N LEU A 257 25.14 17.62 -9.88
CA LEU A 257 24.09 17.91 -10.85
C LEU A 257 22.75 17.32 -10.38
N ARG A 258 22.75 16.11 -9.83
CA ARG A 258 21.55 15.45 -9.30
C ARG A 258 21.02 16.12 -8.05
N ILE A 259 21.88 16.55 -7.11
CA ILE A 259 21.45 17.37 -5.98
C ILE A 259 20.82 18.68 -6.47
N PHE A 260 21.44 19.34 -7.43
CA PHE A 260 20.92 20.58 -7.99
C PHE A 260 19.56 20.37 -8.68
N GLN A 261 19.38 19.24 -9.37
CA GLN A 261 18.09 18.85 -9.97
C GLN A 261 16.99 18.72 -8.92
N VAL A 262 17.27 18.07 -7.77
CA VAL A 262 16.32 17.97 -6.65
C VAL A 262 15.97 19.36 -6.08
N LEU A 263 16.93 20.27 -6.00
CA LEU A 263 16.68 21.64 -5.56
C LEU A 263 15.82 22.42 -6.57
N ILE A 264 16.12 22.36 -7.87
CA ILE A 264 15.32 23.00 -8.93
C ILE A 264 13.89 22.49 -8.90
N MET A 265 13.69 21.19 -8.72
CA MET A 265 12.38 20.58 -8.60
C MET A 265 11.58 21.19 -7.44
N GLY A 266 12.22 21.41 -6.29
CA GLY A 266 11.60 22.13 -5.16
C GLY A 266 11.17 23.55 -5.54
N PHE A 267 11.99 24.26 -6.31
CA PHE A 267 11.65 25.60 -6.82
C PHE A 267 10.51 25.60 -7.85
N ARG A 268 10.40 24.57 -8.68
CA ARG A 268 9.36 24.45 -9.71
C ARG A 268 7.94 24.46 -9.12
N PHE A 269 7.72 23.77 -7.99
CA PHE A 269 6.40 23.70 -7.33
C PHE A 269 6.16 24.79 -6.27
N TYR A 270 7.20 25.52 -5.87
CA TYR A 270 7.12 26.62 -4.91
C TYR A 270 6.10 27.72 -5.28
N PRO A 271 6.04 28.26 -6.53
CA PRO A 271 5.08 29.31 -6.88
C PRO A 271 3.62 28.83 -6.78
N ILE A 272 3.37 27.55 -7.04
CA ILE A 272 2.01 26.97 -6.94
C ILE A 272 1.56 26.94 -5.48
N LEU A 273 2.41 26.40 -4.59
CA LEU A 273 2.12 26.32 -3.16
C LEU A 273 1.95 27.72 -2.54
N SER A 274 2.90 28.62 -2.80
CA SER A 274 2.85 30.00 -2.28
C SER A 274 1.62 30.78 -2.78
N SER A 275 1.19 30.56 -4.03
CA SER A 275 0.01 31.23 -4.57
C SER A 275 -1.28 30.82 -3.88
N VAL A 276 -1.40 29.54 -3.51
CA VAL A 276 -2.52 29.02 -2.70
C VAL A 276 -2.47 29.59 -1.28
N TYR A 277 -1.28 29.68 -0.69
CA TYR A 277 -1.11 30.26 0.65
C TYR A 277 -1.48 31.75 0.71
N ILE A 278 -1.05 32.55 -0.30
CA ILE A 278 -1.37 33.99 -0.39
C ILE A 278 -2.86 34.19 -0.70
N ASN A 279 -3.45 33.32 -1.53
CA ASN A 279 -4.87 33.36 -1.91
C ASN A 279 -5.31 34.74 -2.48
N SER A 280 -4.47 35.32 -3.34
CA SER A 280 -4.77 36.52 -4.12
C SER A 280 -5.20 36.14 -5.55
N ILE A 281 -6.08 36.93 -6.18
CA ILE A 281 -6.54 36.68 -7.55
C ILE A 281 -5.35 36.63 -8.52
N VAL A 282 -4.41 37.58 -8.39
CA VAL A 282 -3.25 37.67 -9.29
C VAL A 282 -2.36 36.43 -9.16
N THR A 283 -2.03 36.02 -7.94
CA THR A 283 -1.16 34.86 -7.71
C THR A 283 -1.84 33.57 -8.14
N LEU A 284 -3.13 33.40 -7.85
CA LEU A 284 -3.91 32.23 -8.29
C LEU A 284 -4.05 32.14 -9.81
N LEU A 285 -4.25 33.27 -10.50
CA LEU A 285 -4.29 33.31 -11.96
C LEU A 285 -2.95 32.87 -12.56
N CYS A 286 -1.85 33.46 -12.10
CA CYS A 286 -0.51 33.10 -12.57
C CYS A 286 -0.17 31.63 -12.28
N ALA A 287 -0.50 31.13 -11.09
CA ALA A 287 -0.31 29.72 -10.74
C ALA A 287 -1.18 28.77 -11.58
N THR A 288 -2.38 29.19 -11.95
CA THR A 288 -3.28 28.40 -12.82
C THR A 288 -2.69 28.25 -14.21
N ILE A 289 -2.25 29.37 -14.82
CA ILE A 289 -1.60 29.36 -16.14
C ILE A 289 -0.35 28.49 -16.10
N TYR A 290 0.48 28.67 -15.07
CA TYR A 290 1.70 27.90 -14.89
C TYR A 290 1.42 26.40 -14.73
N ALA A 291 0.45 26.01 -13.90
CA ALA A 291 0.07 24.61 -13.70
C ALA A 291 -0.48 23.97 -14.98
N TRP A 292 -1.19 24.71 -15.84
CA TRP A 292 -1.67 24.21 -17.13
C TRP A 292 -0.55 24.03 -18.15
N LEU A 293 0.41 24.96 -18.19
CA LEU A 293 1.60 24.83 -19.02
C LEU A 293 2.43 23.62 -18.58
N ASP A 294 2.68 23.50 -17.27
CA ASP A 294 3.41 22.40 -16.66
C ASP A 294 2.74 21.04 -16.92
N TYR A 295 1.42 20.99 -16.78
CA TYR A 295 0.62 19.80 -17.06
C TYR A 295 0.69 19.38 -18.53
N SER A 296 0.46 20.33 -19.44
CA SER A 296 0.49 20.08 -20.88
C SER A 296 1.87 19.59 -21.31
N PHE A 297 2.91 20.22 -20.79
CA PHE A 297 4.28 19.85 -21.11
C PHE A 297 4.64 18.47 -20.57
N THR A 298 4.25 18.14 -19.34
CA THR A 298 4.45 16.80 -18.75
C THR A 298 3.78 15.70 -19.58
N ILE A 299 2.58 15.95 -20.11
CA ILE A 299 1.89 14.98 -20.98
C ILE A 299 2.67 14.77 -22.28
N VAL A 300 3.16 15.86 -22.89
CA VAL A 300 3.91 15.79 -24.15
C VAL A 300 5.25 15.07 -23.94
N THR A 301 6.02 15.44 -22.92
CA THR A 301 7.34 14.84 -22.68
C THR A 301 7.26 13.39 -22.28
N GLN A 302 6.37 13.02 -21.35
CA GLN A 302 6.23 11.62 -20.95
C GLN A 302 5.52 10.77 -22.00
N GLY A 303 4.63 11.36 -22.79
CA GLY A 303 3.95 10.65 -23.86
C GLY A 303 4.87 10.39 -25.06
N MET A 304 5.68 11.37 -25.45
CA MET A 304 6.44 11.35 -26.71
C MET A 304 7.94 11.11 -26.56
N CYS A 305 8.55 11.51 -25.44
CA CYS A 305 10.02 11.58 -25.35
C CYS A 305 10.64 10.49 -24.46
N TYR A 306 9.94 10.06 -23.42
CA TYR A 306 10.43 9.08 -22.45
C TYR A 306 9.34 8.06 -22.07
N PRO A 307 8.95 7.18 -23.00
CA PRO A 307 8.08 6.08 -22.65
C PRO A 307 8.86 5.07 -21.79
N SER A 308 8.41 4.81 -20.55
CA SER A 308 9.23 4.13 -19.53
C SER A 308 9.65 2.71 -19.90
N TYR A 309 8.83 1.99 -20.68
CA TYR A 309 9.09 0.60 -21.04
C TYR A 309 9.63 0.38 -22.45
N TYR A 310 9.99 1.46 -23.18
CA TYR A 310 10.60 1.33 -24.51
C TYR A 310 11.99 1.98 -24.51
N PRO A 311 13.05 1.22 -24.83
CA PRO A 311 14.42 1.72 -24.81
C PRO A 311 14.61 2.75 -25.91
N THR A 312 15.41 3.76 -25.57
CA THR A 312 15.98 4.67 -26.56
C THR A 312 17.13 4.00 -27.29
N TYR A 313 17.63 4.62 -28.37
CA TYR A 313 18.78 4.10 -29.10
C TYR A 313 20.03 3.95 -28.21
N ASP A 314 20.24 4.87 -27.28
CA ASP A 314 21.36 4.81 -26.34
C ASP A 314 21.22 3.64 -25.35
N ASP A 315 19.99 3.37 -24.88
CA ASP A 315 19.70 2.21 -24.03
C ASP A 315 19.88 0.90 -24.80
N TYR A 316 19.46 0.88 -26.07
CA TYR A 316 19.63 -0.28 -26.95
C TYR A 316 21.11 -0.64 -27.16
N LEU A 317 21.98 0.37 -27.31
CA LEU A 317 23.42 0.14 -27.43
C LEU A 317 24.03 -0.48 -26.17
N GLN A 318 23.45 -0.24 -25.00
CA GLN A 318 23.94 -0.80 -23.73
C GLN A 318 23.31 -2.17 -23.43
N ASN A 319 22.00 -2.35 -23.66
CA ASN A 319 21.22 -3.50 -23.22
C ASN A 319 20.23 -4.01 -24.30
N SER A 320 20.73 -4.37 -25.48
CA SER A 320 19.87 -4.79 -26.61
C SER A 320 19.00 -6.02 -26.35
N THR A 321 19.36 -6.89 -25.40
CA THR A 321 18.62 -8.14 -25.10
C THR A 321 17.34 -7.87 -24.30
N ASP A 322 17.33 -6.84 -23.44
CA ASP A 322 16.27 -6.62 -22.45
C ASP A 322 14.89 -6.32 -23.07
N ILE A 323 14.83 -5.60 -24.20
CA ILE A 323 13.53 -5.31 -24.84
C ILE A 323 12.93 -6.53 -25.54
N ASN A 324 13.75 -7.35 -26.19
CA ASN A 324 13.24 -8.54 -26.85
C ASN A 324 12.64 -9.49 -25.81
N ASP A 325 13.32 -9.66 -24.67
CA ASP A 325 12.81 -10.46 -23.55
C ASP A 325 11.48 -9.93 -23.00
N LYS A 326 11.33 -8.59 -22.92
CA LYS A 326 10.07 -7.95 -22.52
C LYS A 326 8.96 -8.13 -23.54
N LEU A 327 9.25 -7.97 -24.84
CA LEU A 327 8.28 -8.17 -25.93
C LEU A 327 7.86 -9.64 -26.03
N ASP A 328 8.79 -10.57 -25.80
CA ASP A 328 8.52 -12.01 -25.78
C ASP A 328 7.63 -12.38 -24.59
N TYR A 329 7.88 -11.79 -23.42
CA TYR A 329 7.13 -12.08 -22.20
C TYR A 329 5.74 -11.45 -22.17
N TYR A 330 5.64 -10.13 -22.45
CA TYR A 330 4.36 -9.41 -22.43
C TYR A 330 3.57 -9.55 -23.74
N GLY A 331 4.21 -10.09 -24.78
CA GLY A 331 3.70 -10.16 -26.14
C GLY A 331 3.80 -8.83 -26.88
N ALA A 332 3.81 -8.91 -28.22
CA ALA A 332 3.66 -7.76 -29.13
C ALA A 332 2.24 -7.16 -29.13
N GLY A 333 1.47 -7.38 -28.07
CA GLY A 333 0.07 -6.98 -27.95
C GLY A 333 -0.12 -5.74 -27.06
N SER A 334 -1.38 -5.38 -26.83
CA SER A 334 -1.78 -4.19 -26.07
C SER A 334 -1.43 -4.20 -24.57
N ALA A 335 -0.84 -5.28 -24.06
CA ALA A 335 -0.54 -5.44 -22.63
C ALA A 335 0.53 -4.43 -22.16
N LEU A 336 1.60 -4.23 -22.93
CA LEU A 336 2.67 -3.28 -22.58
C LEU A 336 2.15 -1.83 -22.57
N ILE A 337 1.28 -1.49 -23.54
CA ILE A 337 0.59 -0.19 -23.57
C ILE A 337 -0.28 -0.02 -22.32
N ALA A 338 -1.05 -1.04 -21.94
CA ALA A 338 -1.90 -0.99 -20.75
C ALA A 338 -1.08 -0.80 -19.48
N ILE A 339 0.06 -1.49 -19.36
CA ILE A 339 0.98 -1.36 -18.22
C ILE A 339 1.55 0.06 -18.15
N GLU A 340 2.04 0.61 -19.26
CA GLU A 340 2.55 1.99 -19.36
C GLU A 340 1.49 3.03 -18.99
N VAL A 341 0.25 2.84 -19.45
CA VAL A 341 -0.84 3.77 -19.12
C VAL A 341 -1.22 3.63 -17.64
N CYS A 342 -1.26 2.40 -17.12
CA CYS A 342 -1.60 2.12 -15.72
C CYS A 342 -0.57 2.64 -14.72
N SER A 343 0.74 2.54 -15.03
CA SER A 343 1.81 3.04 -14.17
C SER A 343 1.72 4.56 -13.95
N ASN A 344 1.20 5.29 -14.93
CA ASN A 344 1.10 6.75 -14.88
C ASN A 344 -0.26 7.29 -14.40
N ILE A 345 -1.24 6.43 -14.10
CA ILE A 345 -2.58 6.85 -13.63
C ILE A 345 -2.48 7.78 -12.42
N PRO A 346 -1.75 7.46 -11.34
CA PRO A 346 -1.71 8.32 -10.16
C PRO A 346 -1.13 9.70 -10.47
N ARG A 347 -0.09 9.79 -11.31
CA ARG A 347 0.54 11.05 -11.71
C ARG A 347 -0.46 11.96 -12.42
N TYR A 348 -1.14 11.43 -13.45
CA TYR A 348 -2.13 12.21 -14.20
C TYR A 348 -3.34 12.59 -13.36
N LEU A 349 -3.79 11.73 -12.43
CA LEU A 349 -4.85 12.09 -11.49
C LEU A 349 -4.43 13.24 -10.56
N CYS A 350 -3.21 13.21 -10.04
CA CYS A 350 -2.68 14.27 -9.18
C CYS A 350 -2.52 15.60 -9.95
N LEU A 351 -1.98 15.56 -11.16
CA LEU A 351 -1.84 16.75 -12.01
C LEU A 351 -3.21 17.29 -12.49
N ALA A 352 -4.14 16.41 -12.85
CA ALA A 352 -5.53 16.78 -13.16
C ALA A 352 -6.22 17.44 -11.96
N TYR A 353 -5.96 16.95 -10.74
CA TYR A 353 -6.49 17.57 -9.53
C TYR A 353 -5.95 18.99 -9.35
N VAL A 354 -4.64 19.21 -9.49
CA VAL A 354 -4.02 20.54 -9.35
C VAL A 354 -4.54 21.51 -10.43
N SER A 355 -4.58 21.05 -11.69
CA SER A 355 -5.04 21.86 -12.84
C SER A 355 -6.52 22.23 -12.77
N VAL A 356 -7.37 21.44 -12.13
CA VAL A 356 -8.81 21.75 -11.91
C VAL A 356 -9.02 22.58 -10.64
N LYS A 357 -8.32 22.25 -9.55
CA LYS A 357 -8.55 22.88 -8.24
C LYS A 357 -8.15 24.35 -8.23
N LEU A 358 -7.03 24.72 -8.86
CA LEU A 358 -6.56 26.11 -8.91
C LEU A 358 -7.56 27.07 -9.60
N PRO A 359 -8.09 26.78 -10.81
CA PRO A 359 -9.14 27.60 -11.42
C PRO A 359 -10.40 27.70 -10.55
N VAL A 360 -10.81 26.60 -9.90
CA VAL A 360 -11.99 26.62 -9.03
C VAL A 360 -11.77 27.56 -7.84
N MET A 361 -10.58 27.53 -7.22
CA MET A 361 -10.22 28.48 -6.15
C MET A 361 -10.18 29.92 -6.64
N LEU A 362 -9.70 30.16 -7.87
CA LEU A 362 -9.71 31.48 -8.51
C LEU A 362 -11.14 31.99 -8.73
N VAL A 363 -12.02 31.17 -9.30
CA VAL A 363 -13.43 31.52 -9.54
C VAL A 363 -14.17 31.77 -8.23
N GLU A 364 -13.97 30.92 -7.21
CA GLU A 364 -14.53 31.10 -5.88
C GLU A 364 -14.06 32.42 -5.26
N LYS A 365 -12.78 32.77 -5.40
CA LYS A 365 -12.24 34.03 -4.91
C LYS A 365 -12.86 35.24 -5.61
N ILE A 366 -12.98 35.21 -6.93
CA ILE A 366 -13.61 36.28 -7.73
C ILE A 366 -15.09 36.43 -7.34
N TYR A 367 -15.81 35.31 -7.24
CA TYR A 367 -17.22 35.30 -6.84
C TYR A 367 -17.42 35.88 -5.43
N ASN A 368 -16.60 35.43 -4.48
CA ASN A 368 -16.65 35.93 -3.11
C ASN A 368 -16.29 37.42 -3.03
N GLN A 369 -15.32 37.89 -3.82
CA GLN A 369 -14.98 39.32 -3.85
C GLN A 369 -16.13 40.18 -4.42
N ARG A 370 -16.79 39.72 -5.49
CA ARG A 370 -17.99 40.39 -6.02
C ARG A 370 -19.11 40.42 -4.97
N LYS A 371 -19.36 39.31 -4.28
CA LYS A 371 -20.35 39.23 -3.22
C LYS A 371 -20.02 40.12 -2.02
N LYS A 372 -18.74 40.21 -1.62
CA LYS A 372 -18.30 41.09 -0.51
C LYS A 372 -18.52 42.56 -0.82
N ASN A 373 -18.36 42.99 -2.07
CA ASN A 373 -18.64 44.37 -2.47
C ASN A 373 -20.13 44.75 -2.32
N LEU A 374 -21.04 43.78 -2.23
CA LEU A 374 -22.48 44.01 -2.11
C LEU A 374 -23.00 44.07 -0.66
N THR A 375 -22.22 43.69 0.36
CA THR A 375 -22.72 43.57 1.74
C THR A 375 -21.83 44.33 2.73
N GLU A 376 -22.40 45.30 3.46
CA GLU A 376 -21.69 46.13 4.44
C GLU A 376 -21.03 45.29 5.58
N GLU A 377 -21.66 44.21 6.04
CA GLU A 377 -21.07 43.30 7.06
C GLU A 377 -19.72 42.72 6.61
N ASN A 378 -19.56 42.46 5.31
CA ASN A 378 -18.31 41.91 4.77
C ASN A 378 -17.16 42.92 4.75
N LYS A 379 -17.46 44.23 4.77
CA LYS A 379 -16.43 45.28 4.90
C LYS A 379 -15.79 45.23 6.28
N MET A 380 -16.56 44.94 7.32
CA MET A 380 -16.06 44.77 8.69
C MET A 380 -15.16 43.52 8.80
N GLU A 381 -15.54 42.42 8.16
CA GLU A 381 -14.71 41.21 8.06
C GLU A 381 -13.41 41.45 7.25
N MET A 382 -13.42 42.41 6.32
CA MET A 382 -12.25 42.81 5.53
C MET A 382 -11.19 43.52 6.37
N GLN A 383 -11.61 44.23 7.43
CA GLN A 383 -10.73 44.89 8.39
C GLN A 383 -10.14 43.92 9.43
N LEU A 384 -10.72 42.72 9.57
CA LEU A 384 -10.23 41.74 10.52
C LEU A 384 -8.86 41.21 10.10
N THR A 385 -7.92 41.24 11.05
CA THR A 385 -6.58 40.67 10.89
C THR A 385 -6.67 39.19 10.53
N ARG A 386 -5.62 38.64 9.90
CA ARG A 386 -5.57 37.21 9.56
C ARG A 386 -5.82 36.31 10.77
N GLU A 387 -5.29 36.71 11.92
CA GLU A 387 -5.53 36.04 13.21
C GLU A 387 -7.00 36.14 13.62
N GLY A 388 -7.64 37.30 13.44
CA GLY A 388 -9.08 37.46 13.65
C GLY A 388 -9.91 36.53 12.75
N LYS A 389 -9.53 36.40 11.47
CA LYS A 389 -10.19 35.45 10.55
C LYS A 389 -9.98 34.00 10.96
N LEU A 390 -8.78 33.66 11.42
CA LEU A 390 -8.48 32.33 11.95
C LEU A 390 -9.33 32.05 13.18
N LEU A 391 -9.42 33.00 14.11
CA LEU A 391 -10.26 32.90 15.31
C LEU A 391 -11.74 32.74 14.97
N LEU A 392 -12.26 33.50 14.01
CA LEU A 392 -13.65 33.34 13.51
C LEU A 392 -13.87 31.98 12.86
N THR A 393 -12.88 31.48 12.12
CA THR A 393 -12.96 30.15 11.49
C THR A 393 -12.95 29.05 12.54
N VAL A 394 -12.08 29.18 13.55
CA VAL A 394 -11.97 28.25 14.68
C VAL A 394 -13.21 28.33 15.59
N SER A 395 -13.83 29.50 15.74
CA SER A 395 -15.04 29.66 16.56
C SER A 395 -16.32 29.20 15.88
N HIS A 396 -16.29 28.92 14.57
CA HIS A 396 -17.46 28.43 13.85
C HIS A 396 -17.94 27.09 14.45
N PRO A 397 -19.25 26.88 14.70
CA PRO A 397 -19.78 25.66 15.33
C PRO A 397 -19.42 24.34 14.62
N ASP A 398 -19.10 24.40 13.33
CA ASP A 398 -18.75 23.25 12.48
C ASP A 398 -17.22 23.06 12.36
N SER A 399 -16.42 23.94 12.96
CA SER A 399 -14.97 23.79 12.96
C SER A 399 -14.57 22.54 13.74
N THR A 400 -13.48 21.89 13.33
CA THR A 400 -13.02 20.70 14.02
C THR A 400 -12.51 20.99 15.42
N GLU A 401 -12.00 22.20 15.64
CA GLU A 401 -11.54 22.71 16.91
C GLU A 401 -12.72 22.90 17.87
N MET A 402 -13.83 23.48 17.40
CA MET A 402 -15.05 23.65 18.19
C MET A 402 -15.71 22.30 18.47
N LEU A 403 -15.73 21.39 17.49
CA LEU A 403 -16.20 20.01 17.70
C LEU A 403 -15.36 19.28 18.75
N TYR A 404 -14.04 19.46 18.73
CA TYR A 404 -13.13 18.91 19.73
C TYR A 404 -13.42 19.46 21.13
N VAL A 405 -13.51 20.78 21.27
CA VAL A 405 -13.83 21.44 22.56
C VAL A 405 -15.22 21.00 23.05
N ARG A 406 -16.22 20.96 22.17
CA ARG A 406 -17.56 20.47 22.50
C ARG A 406 -17.54 19.02 22.97
N ASN A 407 -16.76 18.15 22.33
CA ASN A 407 -16.62 16.75 22.71
C ASN A 407 -15.81 16.55 24.00
N LEU A 408 -14.95 17.52 24.36
CA LEU A 408 -14.22 17.55 25.62
C LEU A 408 -15.17 17.81 26.79
N PHE A 409 -16.08 18.78 26.65
CA PHE A 409 -17.09 19.10 27.67
C PHE A 409 -18.27 18.13 27.71
N ARG A 410 -18.52 17.37 26.63
CA ARG A 410 -19.62 16.42 26.57
C ARG A 410 -19.32 15.17 27.42
N SER A 411 -20.24 14.86 28.33
CA SER A 411 -20.24 13.62 29.12
C SER A 411 -20.03 12.38 28.24
N ALA A 412 -19.20 11.43 28.70
CA ALA A 412 -18.89 10.20 27.99
C ALA A 412 -20.15 9.42 27.57
N ASN A 413 -21.24 9.52 28.34
CA ASN A 413 -22.52 8.87 28.07
C ASN A 413 -23.32 9.50 26.91
N GLN A 414 -23.00 10.74 26.54
CA GLN A 414 -23.70 11.49 25.49
C GLN A 414 -22.97 11.48 24.14
N ARG A 415 -21.78 10.86 24.05
CA ARG A 415 -21.05 10.79 22.79
C ARG A 415 -21.86 9.99 21.76
N PRO A 416 -22.15 10.55 20.57
CA PRO A 416 -22.91 9.84 19.56
C PRO A 416 -22.14 8.57 19.18
N ARG A 417 -22.70 7.40 19.49
CA ARG A 417 -22.21 6.13 18.94
C ARG A 417 -22.41 6.21 17.43
N SER A 418 -21.34 6.37 16.67
CA SER A 418 -21.38 6.40 15.21
C SER A 418 -22.18 5.21 14.68
N GLN A 419 -23.25 5.50 13.93
CA GLN A 419 -24.33 4.56 13.61
C GLN A 419 -24.09 3.75 12.31
N VAL A 420 -22.93 3.85 11.67
CA VAL A 420 -22.72 3.18 10.38
C VAL A 420 -22.46 1.68 10.58
N LEU A 421 -23.40 0.84 10.14
CA LEU A 421 -23.36 -0.63 10.25
C LEU A 421 -22.11 -1.24 9.59
N PHE A 422 -21.65 -0.70 8.46
CA PHE A 422 -20.40 -1.10 7.80
C PHE A 422 -19.14 -0.67 8.56
N ALA A 423 -19.21 0.37 9.39
CA ALA A 423 -18.12 0.81 10.26
C ALA A 423 -17.99 -0.01 11.55
N ARG A 424 -18.77 -1.08 11.73
CA ARG A 424 -18.62 -2.01 12.86
C ARG A 424 -17.77 -3.24 12.57
N LEU A 425 -17.68 -3.67 11.32
CA LEU A 425 -17.06 -4.96 10.96
C LEU A 425 -15.53 -4.89 10.80
N ILE A 426 -14.99 -3.76 10.34
CA ILE A 426 -13.56 -3.60 10.02
C ILE A 426 -12.84 -2.53 10.90
N PRO A 427 -13.45 -1.39 11.31
CA PRO A 427 -12.73 -0.32 12.02
C PRO A 427 -12.46 -0.56 13.51
N LYS A 428 -13.12 -1.54 14.16
CA LYS A 428 -12.96 -1.72 15.61
C LYS A 428 -11.58 -2.23 16.03
N PHE A 429 -10.81 -2.80 15.11
CA PHE A 429 -9.50 -3.37 15.43
C PHE A 429 -8.31 -2.50 15.03
N ILE A 430 -8.46 -1.57 14.06
CA ILE A 430 -7.30 -0.87 13.48
C ILE A 430 -7.43 0.66 13.52
N TYR A 431 -8.56 1.27 13.08
CA TYR A 431 -8.70 2.73 13.06
C TYR A 431 -10.14 3.19 13.30
N GLU A 432 -10.42 3.79 14.46
CA GLU A 432 -11.73 4.39 14.78
C GLU A 432 -11.84 5.80 14.19
N TRP A 433 -12.68 6.05 13.20
CA TRP A 433 -12.86 7.40 12.64
C TRP A 433 -13.37 8.39 13.69
N ARG A 434 -12.76 9.58 13.75
CA ARG A 434 -13.09 10.66 14.69
C ARG A 434 -13.25 11.98 13.96
N ASP A 435 -14.43 12.57 14.04
CA ASP A 435 -14.74 13.84 13.35
C ASP A 435 -14.10 15.06 14.04
N ASP A 436 -13.68 14.91 15.31
CA ASP A 436 -13.04 15.95 16.11
C ASP A 436 -11.51 15.96 16.01
N PHE A 437 -10.94 15.12 15.15
CA PHE A 437 -9.49 15.00 15.00
C PHE A 437 -9.09 15.12 13.54
N GLN A 438 -8.08 15.95 13.28
CA GLN A 438 -7.46 16.06 11.98
C GLN A 438 -5.94 15.89 12.12
N PHE A 439 -5.34 15.18 11.16
CA PHE A 439 -3.88 15.10 11.07
C PHE A 439 -3.29 16.41 10.58
N SER A 440 -2.04 16.68 10.99
CA SER A 440 -1.28 17.80 10.45
C SER A 440 -1.11 17.65 8.93
N SER A 441 -1.02 18.80 8.24
CA SER A 441 -0.81 18.84 6.79
C SER A 441 0.44 18.06 6.39
N ARG A 442 1.47 18.12 7.24
CA ARG A 442 2.71 17.37 7.05
C ARG A 442 2.52 15.86 7.02
N ILE A 443 1.81 15.30 8.01
CA ILE A 443 1.55 13.84 8.05
C ILE A 443 0.78 13.44 6.80
N LEU A 444 -0.22 14.24 6.39
CA LEU A 444 -0.99 13.98 5.19
C LEU A 444 -0.11 13.97 3.92
N CYS A 445 0.80 14.95 3.78
CA CYS A 445 1.74 15.03 2.65
C CYS A 445 2.67 13.82 2.58
N VAL A 446 3.22 13.42 3.74
CA VAL A 446 4.12 12.26 3.83
C VAL A 446 3.39 10.96 3.48
N TYR A 447 2.19 10.75 4.01
CA TYR A 447 1.40 9.54 3.68
C TYR A 447 0.98 9.51 2.21
N ALA A 448 0.57 10.65 1.62
CA ALA A 448 0.24 10.70 0.20
C ALA A 448 1.45 10.35 -0.68
N SER A 449 2.63 10.90 -0.35
CA SER A 449 3.89 10.58 -1.01
C SER A 449 4.24 9.10 -0.89
N ILE A 450 4.08 8.52 0.31
CA ILE A 450 4.34 7.10 0.58
C ILE A 450 3.43 6.19 -0.23
N PHE A 451 2.11 6.44 -0.24
CA PHE A 451 1.19 5.58 -1.01
C PHE A 451 1.46 5.67 -2.51
N PHE A 452 1.82 6.86 -3.00
CA PHE A 452 2.22 7.05 -4.39
C PHE A 452 3.50 6.27 -4.72
N LEU A 453 4.56 6.43 -3.93
CA LEU A 453 5.81 5.71 -4.11
C LEU A 453 5.65 4.19 -3.96
N LEU A 454 4.86 3.74 -2.99
CA LEU A 454 4.57 2.32 -2.81
C LEU A 454 3.90 1.74 -4.06
N PHE A 455 2.98 2.48 -4.68
CA PHE A 455 2.38 2.09 -5.95
C PHE A 455 3.44 1.99 -7.06
N LEU A 456 4.27 3.02 -7.25
CA LEU A 456 5.30 3.03 -8.30
C LEU A 456 6.30 1.87 -8.13
N VAL A 457 6.86 1.71 -6.93
CA VAL A 457 7.82 0.65 -6.62
C VAL A 457 7.18 -0.73 -6.82
N THR A 458 5.92 -0.91 -6.46
CA THR A 458 5.20 -2.17 -6.68
C THR A 458 4.99 -2.45 -8.16
N VAL A 459 4.56 -1.45 -8.94
CA VAL A 459 4.36 -1.61 -10.39
C VAL A 459 5.69 -1.91 -11.05
N GLN A 460 6.75 -1.19 -10.72
CA GLN A 460 8.08 -1.43 -11.27
C GLN A 460 8.61 -2.83 -10.93
N ALA A 461 8.49 -3.25 -9.67
CA ALA A 461 8.85 -4.60 -9.25
C ALA A 461 8.09 -5.68 -10.04
N CYS A 462 6.79 -5.46 -10.30
CA CYS A 462 5.95 -6.35 -11.10
C CYS A 462 6.23 -6.29 -12.61
N VAL A 463 6.86 -5.25 -13.15
CA VAL A 463 7.07 -5.13 -14.60
C VAL A 463 8.50 -5.48 -15.00
N GLU A 464 9.49 -5.02 -14.24
CA GLU A 464 10.89 -5.24 -14.59
C GLU A 464 11.38 -6.62 -14.16
N LEU A 465 10.95 -7.13 -12.99
CA LEU A 465 11.52 -8.36 -12.45
C LEU A 465 10.88 -9.64 -13.02
N LEU A 466 9.64 -9.59 -13.53
CA LEU A 466 8.97 -10.79 -14.06
C LEU A 466 9.67 -11.42 -15.27
N PRO A 467 10.05 -10.68 -16.34
CA PRO A 467 10.75 -11.29 -17.47
C PRO A 467 12.09 -11.90 -17.04
N VAL A 468 12.84 -11.18 -16.18
CA VAL A 468 14.11 -11.65 -15.61
C VAL A 468 13.92 -12.95 -14.81
N LEU A 469 12.87 -13.04 -14.00
CA LEU A 469 12.57 -14.26 -13.24
C LEU A 469 12.23 -15.46 -14.13
N ASN A 470 11.56 -15.23 -15.27
CA ASN A 470 11.27 -16.29 -16.23
C ASN A 470 12.56 -16.81 -16.90
N LEU A 471 13.47 -15.90 -17.26
CA LEU A 471 14.79 -16.26 -17.79
C LEU A 471 15.61 -17.03 -16.75
N ILE A 472 15.64 -16.58 -15.50
CA ILE A 472 16.30 -17.29 -14.40
C ILE A 472 15.68 -18.67 -14.20
N GLN A 473 14.35 -18.78 -14.23
CA GLN A 473 13.66 -20.07 -14.09
C GLN A 473 14.06 -21.05 -15.21
N SER A 474 14.06 -20.60 -16.47
CA SER A 474 14.47 -21.45 -17.60
C SER A 474 15.93 -21.87 -17.49
N SER A 475 16.83 -20.96 -17.13
CA SER A 475 18.26 -21.24 -16.95
C SER A 475 18.50 -22.22 -15.82
N LEU A 476 17.83 -22.04 -14.67
CA LEU A 476 17.92 -22.96 -13.53
C LEU A 476 17.38 -24.35 -13.88
N GLN A 477 16.28 -24.43 -14.64
CA GLN A 477 15.73 -25.71 -15.07
C GLN A 477 16.75 -26.45 -15.97
N THR A 478 17.35 -25.78 -16.95
CA THR A 478 18.37 -26.41 -17.82
C THR A 478 19.60 -26.91 -17.05
N MET A 479 20.04 -26.16 -16.03
CA MET A 479 21.13 -26.58 -15.15
C MET A 479 20.74 -27.82 -14.32
N ILE A 480 19.52 -27.85 -13.77
CA ILE A 480 19.01 -29.00 -13.01
C ILE A 480 18.89 -30.23 -13.90
N ASP A 481 18.31 -30.09 -15.09
CA ASP A 481 18.14 -31.19 -16.05
C ASP A 481 19.51 -31.77 -16.41
N SER A 482 20.52 -30.92 -16.67
CA SER A 482 21.89 -31.39 -16.96
C SER A 482 22.55 -32.15 -15.81
N ILE A 483 22.25 -31.76 -14.56
CA ILE A 483 22.77 -32.45 -13.37
C ILE A 483 22.05 -33.79 -13.19
N ILE A 484 20.73 -33.83 -13.43
CA ILE A 484 19.94 -35.06 -13.35
C ILE A 484 20.39 -36.05 -14.42
N ASP A 485 20.64 -35.61 -15.64
CA ASP A 485 21.16 -36.45 -16.73
C ASP A 485 22.53 -37.06 -16.37
N LEU A 486 23.41 -36.27 -15.71
CA LEU A 486 24.68 -36.77 -15.21
C LEU A 486 24.49 -37.82 -14.10
N ILE A 487 23.56 -37.57 -13.16
CA ILE A 487 23.27 -38.49 -12.05
C ILE A 487 22.66 -39.80 -12.57
N THR A 488 21.71 -39.72 -13.51
CA THR A 488 21.08 -40.91 -14.10
C THR A 488 22.08 -41.74 -14.90
N LEU A 489 22.99 -41.11 -15.64
CA LEU A 489 24.11 -41.80 -16.31
C LEU A 489 25.01 -42.52 -15.29
N ILE A 490 25.37 -41.86 -14.18
CA ILE A 490 26.17 -42.47 -13.11
C ILE A 490 25.43 -43.67 -12.51
N ILE A 491 24.14 -43.53 -12.18
CA ILE A 491 23.33 -44.62 -11.62
C ILE A 491 23.24 -45.79 -12.59
N ASN A 492 23.03 -45.54 -13.88
CA ASN A 492 22.95 -46.58 -14.91
C ASN A 492 24.28 -47.34 -15.08
N ILE A 493 25.43 -46.66 -14.96
CA ILE A 493 26.75 -47.32 -14.99
C ILE A 493 26.95 -48.21 -13.76
N PHE A 494 26.51 -47.76 -12.58
CA PHE A 494 26.67 -48.54 -11.34
C PHE A 494 25.64 -49.66 -11.21
N SER A 495 24.46 -49.51 -11.79
CA SER A 495 23.38 -50.49 -11.78
C SER A 495 23.51 -51.46 -12.96
N ASN A 496 24.63 -52.21 -13.02
CA ASN A 496 24.89 -53.30 -13.97
C ASN A 496 24.00 -54.55 -13.73
N ASN A 497 22.77 -54.38 -13.26
CA ASN A 497 21.86 -55.50 -13.06
C ASN A 497 21.09 -55.79 -14.36
N ASP A 498 21.41 -56.92 -15.00
CA ASP A 498 20.77 -57.51 -16.19
C ASP A 498 19.26 -57.81 -16.05
N ASN A 499 18.63 -57.39 -14.96
CA ASN A 499 17.19 -57.53 -14.76
C ASN A 499 16.54 -56.29 -15.37
N GLY A 500 16.05 -56.39 -16.60
CA GLY A 500 15.51 -55.29 -17.42
C GLY A 500 14.34 -54.49 -16.84
N GLU A 501 14.55 -53.83 -15.71
CA GLU A 501 13.69 -52.80 -15.14
C GLU A 501 13.98 -51.47 -15.85
N ASP A 502 12.91 -50.78 -16.24
CA ASP A 502 12.99 -49.51 -16.96
C ASP A 502 13.78 -48.46 -16.15
N PRO A 503 14.62 -47.64 -16.81
CA PRO A 503 15.41 -46.61 -16.14
C PRO A 503 14.50 -45.65 -15.38
N VAL A 504 14.73 -45.53 -14.07
CA VAL A 504 14.02 -44.60 -13.19
C VAL A 504 14.35 -43.17 -13.62
N SER A 505 13.44 -42.52 -14.34
CA SER A 505 13.57 -41.10 -14.70
C SER A 505 13.21 -40.23 -13.50
N ILE A 506 14.22 -39.59 -12.91
CA ILE A 506 14.04 -38.66 -11.78
C ILE A 506 13.74 -37.27 -12.36
N ASN A 507 12.47 -36.94 -12.57
CA ASN A 507 12.09 -35.57 -12.98
C ASN A 507 11.92 -34.67 -11.75
N PHE A 508 12.69 -33.58 -11.68
CA PHE A 508 12.60 -32.58 -10.61
C PHE A 508 12.11 -31.23 -11.17
N PRO A 509 10.78 -31.00 -11.26
CA PRO A 509 10.26 -29.77 -11.83
C PRO A 509 10.42 -28.59 -10.86
N LEU A 510 11.13 -27.54 -11.27
CA LEU A 510 11.29 -26.32 -10.47
C LEU A 510 9.92 -25.68 -10.20
N PRO A 511 9.61 -25.22 -8.96
CA PRO A 511 8.40 -24.44 -8.72
C PRO A 511 8.40 -23.17 -9.57
N ASN A 512 7.22 -22.78 -10.05
CA ASN A 512 7.04 -21.56 -10.84
C ASN A 512 7.44 -20.32 -10.01
N LEU A 513 8.59 -19.73 -10.33
CA LEU A 513 9.17 -18.60 -9.60
C LEU A 513 8.32 -17.34 -9.76
N VAL A 514 7.74 -17.14 -10.96
CA VAL A 514 6.89 -15.99 -11.29
C VAL A 514 5.67 -15.95 -10.36
N LYS A 515 4.97 -17.08 -10.20
CA LYS A 515 3.79 -17.17 -9.33
C LYS A 515 4.14 -16.91 -7.86
N SER A 516 5.24 -17.49 -7.38
CA SER A 516 5.71 -17.30 -6.01
C SER A 516 6.11 -15.85 -5.75
N TYR A 517 6.78 -15.20 -6.70
CA TYR A 517 7.17 -13.80 -6.60
C TYR A 517 5.97 -12.86 -6.58
N LEU A 518 4.98 -13.03 -7.46
CA LEU A 518 3.76 -12.21 -7.46
C LEU A 518 3.00 -12.32 -6.13
N CYS A 519 2.90 -13.53 -5.57
CA CYS A 519 2.33 -13.75 -4.25
C CYS A 519 3.11 -12.99 -3.16
N ALA A 520 4.44 -13.03 -3.23
CA ALA A 520 5.32 -12.35 -2.27
C ALA A 520 5.22 -10.82 -2.34
N VAL A 521 5.13 -10.24 -3.54
CA VAL A 521 4.92 -8.80 -3.70
C VAL A 521 3.56 -8.39 -3.14
N ALA A 522 2.49 -9.14 -3.44
CA ALA A 522 1.16 -8.88 -2.90
C ALA A 522 1.12 -8.96 -1.36
N MET A 523 1.79 -9.96 -0.78
CA MET A 523 1.97 -10.07 0.67
C MET A 523 2.73 -8.87 1.25
N THR A 524 3.83 -8.47 0.61
CA THR A 524 4.67 -7.35 1.05
C THR A 524 3.91 -6.04 1.08
N VAL A 525 3.18 -5.72 0.00
CA VAL A 525 2.32 -4.53 -0.08
C VAL A 525 1.26 -4.56 1.03
N THR A 526 0.61 -5.71 1.23
CA THR A 526 -0.42 -5.87 2.26
C THR A 526 0.14 -5.63 3.66
N ILE A 527 1.32 -6.19 3.97
CA ILE A 527 2.00 -5.99 5.26
C ILE A 527 2.31 -4.51 5.49
N ILE A 528 2.88 -3.83 4.49
CA ILE A 528 3.24 -2.40 4.60
C ILE A 528 2.00 -1.53 4.75
N VAL A 529 0.94 -1.78 3.97
CA VAL A 529 -0.32 -1.03 4.09
C VAL A 529 -0.94 -1.21 5.48
N ILE A 530 -0.95 -2.43 6.03
CA ILE A 530 -1.43 -2.67 7.39
C ILE A 530 -0.57 -1.91 8.41
N GLN A 531 0.76 -1.97 8.28
CA GLN A 531 1.68 -1.23 9.16
C GLN A 531 1.47 0.28 9.10
N LEU A 532 1.23 0.84 7.92
CA LEU A 532 0.93 2.26 7.73
C LEU A 532 -0.39 2.66 8.41
N ILE A 533 -1.44 1.83 8.31
CA ILE A 533 -2.72 2.12 8.97
C ILE A 533 -2.57 2.05 10.49
N VAL A 534 -1.84 1.04 11.01
CA VAL A 534 -1.54 0.93 12.45
C VAL A 534 -0.71 2.11 12.94
N LEU A 535 0.31 2.52 12.18
CA LEU A 535 1.12 3.69 12.50
C LEU A 535 0.27 4.97 12.54
N LEU A 536 -0.66 5.14 11.60
CA LEU A 536 -1.57 6.30 11.59
C LEU A 536 -2.48 6.33 12.83
N ALA A 537 -2.97 5.16 13.27
CA ALA A 537 -3.75 5.03 14.50
C ALA A 537 -2.91 5.38 15.73
N ASN A 538 -1.66 4.91 15.79
CA ASN A 538 -0.71 5.18 16.87
C ASN A 538 -0.32 6.67 16.92
N ILE A 539 -0.02 7.29 15.78
CA ILE A 539 0.28 8.73 15.70
C ILE A 539 -0.86 9.55 16.30
N ARG A 540 -2.11 9.21 15.98
CA ARG A 540 -3.27 9.89 16.56
C ARG A 540 -3.37 9.68 18.07
N ARG A 541 -3.23 8.44 18.55
CA ARG A 541 -3.27 8.13 19.99
C ARG A 541 -2.21 8.93 20.74
N ASN A 542 -0.98 8.92 20.22
CA ASN A 542 0.15 9.63 20.81
C ASN A 542 -0.09 11.15 20.78
N LEU A 543 -0.60 11.71 19.67
CA LEU A 543 -0.91 13.14 19.60
C LEU A 543 -1.98 13.55 20.64
N LEU A 544 -3.01 12.72 20.82
CA LEU A 544 -4.06 12.95 21.82
C LEU A 544 -3.55 12.81 23.26
N GLN A 545 -2.57 11.94 23.52
CA GLN A 545 -1.91 11.86 24.82
C GLN A 545 -1.07 13.10 25.11
N VAL A 546 -0.30 13.58 24.13
CA VAL A 546 0.44 14.86 24.24
C VAL A 546 -0.50 16.01 24.56
N TYR A 547 -1.68 16.08 23.91
CA TYR A 547 -2.67 17.13 24.20
C TYR A 547 -3.25 17.05 25.62
N ARG A 548 -3.21 15.87 26.26
CA ARG A 548 -3.61 15.70 27.66
C ARG A 548 -2.47 15.99 28.64
N GLY A 549 -1.25 16.22 28.16
CA GLY A 549 -0.05 16.25 29.00
C GLY A 549 0.30 14.90 29.61
N ASP A 550 -0.18 13.80 29.02
CA ASP A 550 0.12 12.43 29.45
C ASP A 550 1.34 11.92 28.69
N ASP A 551 2.50 12.00 29.34
CA ASP A 551 3.79 11.56 28.80
C ASP A 551 4.13 10.10 29.21
N SER A 552 3.14 9.27 29.57
CA SER A 552 3.40 7.89 30.00
C SER A 552 3.95 6.99 28.89
N GLU A 553 3.49 7.18 27.65
CA GLU A 553 3.89 6.38 26.48
C GLU A 553 4.92 7.10 25.58
N ILE A 554 5.18 8.39 25.82
CA ILE A 554 5.97 9.26 24.93
C ILE A 554 7.18 9.77 25.71
N PRO A 555 8.41 9.68 25.16
CA PRO A 555 9.59 10.16 25.85
C PRO A 555 9.46 11.67 26.17
N ARG A 556 9.71 12.02 27.44
CA ARG A 556 9.67 13.41 27.90
C ARG A 556 10.70 14.26 27.17
N ARG A 557 10.32 15.50 26.84
CA ARG A 557 11.21 16.42 26.12
C ARG A 557 12.20 17.06 27.08
N HIS A 558 13.50 16.85 26.84
CA HIS A 558 14.56 17.52 27.57
C HIS A 558 14.99 18.82 26.87
N ARG A 559 15.20 19.89 27.63
CA ARG A 559 15.58 21.22 27.10
C ARG A 559 16.91 21.21 26.35
N SER A 560 17.86 20.37 26.78
CA SER A 560 19.15 20.17 26.11
C SER A 560 19.02 19.55 24.71
N GLN A 561 17.86 18.96 24.37
CA GLN A 561 17.63 18.25 23.11
C GLN A 561 16.76 19.02 22.12
N TYR A 562 16.41 20.28 22.37
CA TYR A 562 15.52 21.05 21.48
C TYR A 562 16.06 21.19 20.05
N ILE A 563 17.38 21.36 19.89
CA ILE A 563 18.02 21.39 18.56
C ILE A 563 17.80 20.05 17.86
N SER A 564 18.04 18.93 18.56
CA SER A 564 17.85 17.58 18.02
C SER A 564 16.38 17.30 17.66
N TYR A 565 15.42 17.78 18.46
CA TYR A 565 14.01 17.66 18.13
C TYR A 565 13.64 18.49 16.89
N ALA A 566 14.21 19.69 16.73
CA ALA A 566 13.98 20.52 15.56
C ALA A 566 14.59 19.89 14.29
N THR A 567 15.84 19.41 14.35
CA THR A 567 16.48 18.74 13.22
C THR A 567 15.79 17.42 12.88
N GLY A 568 15.43 16.61 13.89
CA GLY A 568 14.63 15.41 13.72
C GLY A 568 13.29 15.71 13.07
N ASN A 569 12.66 16.84 13.42
CA ASN A 569 11.47 17.31 12.74
C ASN A 569 11.79 17.62 11.27
N PHE A 570 12.87 18.32 10.90
CA PHE A 570 13.19 18.57 9.48
C PHE A 570 13.36 17.27 8.67
N HIS A 571 14.12 16.29 9.20
CA HIS A 571 14.43 15.06 8.48
C HIS A 571 13.32 14.00 8.46
N PHE A 572 12.33 14.11 9.35
CA PHE A 572 11.27 13.09 9.54
C PHE A 572 10.64 12.59 8.24
N ALA A 573 10.26 13.50 7.34
CA ALA A 573 9.56 13.15 6.10
C ALA A 573 10.44 12.31 5.16
N GLY A 574 11.66 12.77 4.90
CA GLY A 574 12.60 12.11 3.99
C GLY A 574 13.06 10.76 4.53
N TYR A 575 13.44 10.69 5.80
CA TYR A 575 13.85 9.44 6.43
C TYR A 575 12.72 8.42 6.47
N PHE A 576 11.49 8.85 6.76
CA PHE A 576 10.37 7.91 6.79
C PHE A 576 10.08 7.30 5.41
N ILE A 577 10.14 8.12 4.34
CA ILE A 577 10.01 7.62 2.96
C ILE A 577 11.16 6.65 2.61
N GLY A 578 12.41 7.02 2.90
CA GLY A 578 13.57 6.19 2.60
C GLY A 578 13.55 4.84 3.33
N TYR A 579 13.23 4.84 4.63
CA TYR A 579 13.09 3.60 5.40
C TYR A 579 11.95 2.72 4.91
N LEU A 580 10.89 3.30 4.35
CA LEU A 580 9.79 2.53 3.80
C LEU A 580 10.19 1.84 2.50
N ILE A 581 10.90 2.52 1.59
CA ILE A 581 11.40 1.92 0.35
C ILE A 581 12.38 0.79 0.69
N TRP A 582 13.30 1.02 1.61
CA TRP A 582 14.24 -0.01 2.06
C TRP A 582 13.53 -1.18 2.75
N GLY A 583 12.53 -0.88 3.59
CA GLY A 583 11.67 -1.87 4.21
C GLY A 583 10.90 -2.72 3.18
N PHE A 584 10.41 -2.11 2.09
CA PHE A 584 9.79 -2.83 0.99
C PHE A 584 10.74 -3.83 0.36
N ILE A 585 11.98 -3.42 0.03
CA ILE A 585 12.98 -4.30 -0.58
C ILE A 585 13.29 -5.50 0.33
N ILE A 586 13.53 -5.26 1.62
CA ILE A 586 13.84 -6.31 2.59
C ILE A 586 12.65 -7.28 2.75
N ILE A 587 11.43 -6.76 2.96
CA ILE A 587 10.25 -7.60 3.15
C ILE A 587 9.94 -8.39 1.87
N ALA A 588 10.08 -7.78 0.69
CA ALA A 588 9.88 -8.44 -0.60
C ALA A 588 10.88 -9.59 -0.80
N PHE A 589 12.15 -9.39 -0.46
CA PHE A 589 13.16 -10.43 -0.52
C PHE A 589 12.80 -11.62 0.39
N PHE A 590 12.53 -11.38 1.67
CA PHE A 590 12.16 -12.46 2.60
C PHE A 590 10.84 -13.13 2.25
N SER A 591 9.85 -12.36 1.79
CA SER A 591 8.56 -12.90 1.35
C SER A 591 8.72 -13.75 0.10
N THR A 592 9.61 -13.37 -0.83
CA THR A 592 9.88 -14.14 -2.05
C THR A 592 10.53 -15.48 -1.69
N THR A 593 11.56 -15.47 -0.86
CA THR A 593 12.21 -16.69 -0.35
C THR A 593 11.22 -17.60 0.39
N PHE A 594 10.31 -17.02 1.18
CA PHE A 594 9.26 -17.76 1.85
C PHE A 594 8.25 -18.38 0.86
N CYS A 595 7.76 -17.61 -0.11
CA CYS A 595 6.82 -18.11 -1.12
C CYS A 595 7.46 -19.15 -2.06
N ILE A 596 8.74 -19.00 -2.41
CA ILE A 596 9.49 -20.02 -3.18
C ILE A 596 9.63 -21.29 -2.34
N SER A 597 10.00 -21.19 -1.06
CA SER A 597 10.08 -22.36 -0.16
C SER A 597 8.73 -23.08 -0.05
N VAL A 598 7.63 -22.34 0.11
CA VAL A 598 6.27 -22.91 0.15
C VAL A 598 5.90 -23.52 -1.21
N GLY A 599 6.21 -22.85 -2.32
CA GLY A 599 5.98 -23.34 -3.67
C GLY A 599 6.74 -24.63 -3.96
N ALA A 600 8.04 -24.67 -3.63
CA ALA A 600 8.88 -25.87 -3.70
C ALA A 600 8.28 -27.00 -2.86
N PHE A 601 7.89 -26.69 -1.62
CA PHE A 601 7.30 -27.66 -0.72
C PHE A 601 6.01 -28.29 -1.30
N ILE A 602 5.15 -27.48 -1.92
CA ILE A 602 3.91 -27.95 -2.56
C ILE A 602 4.22 -28.78 -3.82
N THR A 603 5.15 -28.32 -4.67
CA THR A 603 5.48 -28.99 -5.93
C THR A 603 6.19 -30.32 -5.73
N TYR A 604 7.16 -30.38 -4.81
CA TYR A 604 7.98 -31.59 -4.61
C TYR A 604 7.29 -32.66 -3.78
N GLY A 605 6.08 -32.42 -3.31
CA GLY A 605 5.22 -33.52 -2.89
C GLY A 605 5.74 -34.34 -1.72
N SER A 606 6.77 -33.89 -0.99
CA SER A 606 7.09 -34.43 0.34
C SER A 606 6.06 -33.97 1.37
N VAL A 607 4.80 -33.91 0.94
CA VAL A 607 3.62 -33.87 1.81
C VAL A 607 3.78 -34.94 2.85
N GLU A 608 4.41 -36.09 2.59
CA GLU A 608 4.73 -37.06 3.62
C GLU A 608 5.59 -36.52 4.78
N VAL A 609 6.64 -35.75 4.52
CA VAL A 609 7.51 -35.23 5.60
C VAL A 609 6.80 -34.13 6.37
N LEU A 610 6.13 -33.19 5.71
CA LEU A 610 5.31 -32.20 6.44
C LEU A 610 4.10 -32.85 7.09
N GLU A 611 3.49 -33.86 6.49
CA GLU A 611 2.39 -34.62 7.10
C GLU A 611 2.90 -35.38 8.31
N LYS A 612 4.11 -35.96 8.28
CA LYS A 612 4.76 -36.58 9.45
C LYS A 612 5.05 -35.53 10.52
N ILE A 613 5.63 -34.39 10.15
CA ILE A 613 5.92 -33.27 11.07
C ILE A 613 4.63 -32.66 11.62
N LEU A 614 3.61 -32.46 10.80
CA LEU A 614 2.32 -31.89 11.18
C LEU A 614 1.54 -32.91 12.01
N LYS A 615 1.54 -34.20 11.67
CA LYS A 615 1.01 -35.27 12.54
C LYS A 615 1.72 -35.32 13.88
N PHE A 616 2.99 -34.95 13.95
CA PHE A 616 3.74 -34.85 15.20
C PHE A 616 3.43 -33.58 16.00
N ILE A 617 3.40 -32.41 15.35
CA ILE A 617 3.22 -31.09 16.00
C ILE A 617 1.75 -30.81 16.31
N LEU A 618 0.83 -31.18 15.43
CA LEU A 618 -0.59 -30.80 15.49
C LEU A 618 -1.30 -31.33 16.75
N PRO A 619 -1.13 -32.60 17.19
CA PRO A 619 -1.71 -33.07 18.45
C PRO A 619 -1.20 -32.28 19.66
N SER A 620 0.10 -31.92 19.66
CA SER A 620 0.69 -31.11 20.72
C SER A 620 0.10 -29.69 20.76
N LEU A 621 0.02 -29.03 19.59
CA LEU A 621 -0.56 -27.69 19.48
C LEU A 621 -2.04 -27.67 19.83
N LEU A 622 -2.77 -28.71 19.44
CA LEU A 622 -4.19 -28.85 19.74
C LEU A 622 -4.39 -29.11 21.23
N LEU A 623 -3.59 -29.96 21.87
CA LEU A 623 -3.61 -30.17 23.32
C LEU A 623 -3.33 -28.86 24.09
N VAL A 624 -2.34 -28.07 23.65
CA VAL A 624 -2.08 -26.73 24.22
C VAL A 624 -3.31 -25.84 24.13
N THR A 625 -3.92 -25.79 22.94
CA THR A 625 -5.07 -24.92 22.67
C THR A 625 -6.29 -25.36 23.48
N PHE A 626 -6.59 -26.66 23.49
CA PHE A 626 -7.64 -27.28 24.29
C PHE A 626 -7.46 -26.95 25.77
N LYS A 627 -6.24 -27.09 26.30
CA LYS A 627 -5.93 -26.81 27.70
C LYS A 627 -6.10 -25.33 28.05
N ILE A 628 -5.54 -24.41 27.27
CA ILE A 628 -5.73 -22.96 27.49
C ILE A 628 -7.22 -22.62 27.54
N PHE A 629 -7.99 -23.27 26.66
CA PHE A 629 -9.41 -23.07 26.55
C PHE A 629 -10.19 -23.65 27.75
N LEU A 630 -9.86 -24.88 28.16
CA LEU A 630 -10.39 -25.55 29.35
C LEU A 630 -10.09 -24.74 30.63
N ASN A 631 -8.85 -24.27 30.78
CA ASN A 631 -8.43 -23.45 31.93
C ASN A 631 -9.25 -22.16 32.01
N LYS A 632 -9.49 -21.50 30.88
CA LYS A 632 -10.35 -20.29 30.83
C LYS A 632 -11.80 -20.61 31.18
N LEU A 633 -12.35 -21.71 30.67
CA LEU A 633 -13.72 -22.14 30.99
C LEU A 633 -13.87 -22.45 32.48
N LEU A 634 -13.02 -23.29 33.04
CA LEU A 634 -13.09 -23.69 34.44
C LEU A 634 -12.83 -22.52 35.37
N ALA A 635 -11.85 -21.65 35.05
CA ALA A 635 -11.62 -20.41 35.79
C ALA A 635 -12.87 -19.53 35.81
N GLN A 636 -13.49 -19.30 34.64
CA GLN A 636 -14.64 -18.41 34.52
C GLN A 636 -15.90 -18.98 35.18
N TYR A 637 -16.22 -20.26 34.96
CA TYR A 637 -17.53 -20.82 35.34
C TYR A 637 -17.52 -21.64 36.63
N VAL A 638 -16.40 -22.24 37.01
CA VAL A 638 -16.32 -23.14 38.17
C VAL A 638 -15.60 -22.48 39.34
N PHE A 639 -14.46 -21.82 39.10
CA PHE A 639 -13.61 -21.32 40.17
C PHE A 639 -13.99 -19.91 40.63
N LEU A 640 -14.27 -18.98 39.70
CA LEU A 640 -14.60 -17.59 40.03
C LEU A 640 -16.08 -17.39 40.37
N GLN A 641 -16.35 -16.60 41.41
CA GLN A 641 -17.69 -16.13 41.76
C GLN A 641 -18.25 -15.22 40.66
N HIS A 642 -19.59 -15.23 40.52
CA HIS A 642 -20.31 -14.42 39.54
C HIS A 642 -19.74 -14.53 38.12
N CYS A 643 -19.29 -15.74 37.74
CA CYS A 643 -18.71 -16.02 36.43
C CYS A 643 -17.53 -15.10 36.06
N GLY A 644 -16.69 -14.70 37.03
CA GLY A 644 -15.54 -13.82 36.81
C GLY A 644 -15.82 -12.32 36.88
N ASP A 645 -16.98 -11.89 37.38
CA ASP A 645 -17.25 -10.47 37.65
C ASP A 645 -16.53 -9.96 38.91
N VAL A 646 -16.13 -10.86 39.83
CA VAL A 646 -15.34 -10.55 41.04
C VAL A 646 -14.19 -11.56 41.14
N LEU A 647 -13.00 -11.10 41.54
CA LEU A 647 -11.81 -11.96 41.77
C LEU A 647 -11.91 -12.71 43.10
N ALA A 648 -13.05 -13.36 43.36
CA ALA A 648 -13.28 -14.17 44.54
C ALA A 648 -13.53 -15.62 44.12
N LEU A 649 -12.89 -16.57 44.82
CA LEU A 649 -13.00 -18.00 44.51
C LEU A 649 -14.22 -18.60 45.21
N ASN A 650 -15.10 -19.27 44.45
CA ASN A 650 -16.31 -19.89 44.99
C ASN A 650 -16.02 -21.27 45.60
N ASN A 651 -15.21 -22.08 44.92
CA ASN A 651 -14.89 -23.44 45.33
C ASN A 651 -13.37 -23.62 45.40
N ARG A 652 -12.79 -23.19 46.53
CA ARG A 652 -11.33 -23.25 46.78
C ARG A 652 -10.77 -24.67 46.69
N ARG A 653 -11.54 -25.69 47.12
CA ARG A 653 -11.10 -27.09 47.13
C ARG A 653 -10.95 -27.64 45.70
N SER A 654 -11.96 -27.44 44.84
CA SER A 654 -11.87 -27.87 43.44
C SER A 654 -10.79 -27.13 42.66
N PHE A 655 -10.55 -25.86 42.98
CA PHE A 655 -9.45 -25.09 42.39
C PHE A 655 -8.07 -25.67 42.75
N MET A 656 -7.84 -26.05 44.02
CA MET A 656 -6.57 -26.65 44.43
C MET A 656 -6.33 -28.03 43.80
N ILE A 657 -7.37 -28.86 43.71
CA ILE A 657 -7.31 -30.16 43.01
C ILE A 657 -6.99 -29.95 41.52
N PHE A 658 -7.63 -28.97 40.89
CA PHE A 658 -7.38 -28.64 39.49
C PHE A 658 -5.97 -28.13 39.24
N ILE A 659 -5.44 -27.24 40.09
CA ILE A 659 -4.05 -26.76 39.99
C ILE A 659 -3.07 -27.94 40.06
N TYR A 660 -3.30 -28.86 41.00
CA TYR A 660 -2.44 -30.04 41.16
C TYR A 660 -2.38 -30.90 39.89
N PHE A 661 -3.52 -31.23 39.27
CA PHE A 661 -3.52 -31.99 38.02
C PHE A 661 -3.00 -31.18 36.83
N ASN A 662 -3.31 -29.89 36.78
CA ASN A 662 -2.88 -29.00 35.69
C ASN A 662 -1.37 -28.72 35.73
N PHE A 663 -0.73 -28.82 36.90
CA PHE A 663 0.72 -28.65 37.08
C PHE A 663 1.54 -29.60 36.20
N PHE A 664 1.18 -30.88 36.13
CA PHE A 664 1.90 -31.85 35.30
C PHE A 664 1.78 -31.52 33.80
N LEU A 665 0.59 -31.09 33.37
CA LEU A 665 0.39 -30.61 32.00
C LEU A 665 1.14 -29.28 31.75
N ASP A 666 1.27 -28.41 32.75
CA ASP A 666 1.99 -27.13 32.62
C ASP A 666 3.50 -27.36 32.54
N ALA A 667 4.04 -28.34 33.26
CA ALA A 667 5.44 -28.72 33.16
C ALA A 667 5.80 -29.19 31.74
N PHE A 668 4.96 -30.04 31.14
CA PHE A 668 5.16 -30.51 29.77
C PHE A 668 5.06 -29.38 28.74
N LEU A 669 4.05 -28.51 28.86
CA LEU A 669 3.90 -27.36 27.96
C LEU A 669 4.98 -26.30 28.16
N GLY A 670 5.49 -26.15 29.38
CA GLY A 670 6.59 -25.25 29.73
C GLY A 670 7.87 -25.60 28.97
N TYR A 671 8.15 -26.89 28.76
CA TYR A 671 9.25 -27.37 27.93
C TYR A 671 9.07 -27.00 26.44
N CYS A 672 7.87 -27.20 25.88
CA CYS A 672 7.59 -26.79 24.50
C CYS A 672 7.67 -25.26 24.33
N SER A 673 7.18 -24.51 25.32
CA SER A 673 7.23 -23.04 25.34
C SER A 673 8.66 -22.51 25.42
N SER A 674 9.53 -23.16 26.22
CA SER A 674 10.95 -22.77 26.31
C SER A 674 11.68 -22.99 24.99
N LEU A 675 11.41 -24.08 24.26
CA LEU A 675 11.94 -24.34 22.90
C LEU A 675 11.45 -23.31 21.87
N CYS A 676 10.16 -22.96 21.90
CA CYS A 676 9.63 -21.90 21.03
C CYS A 676 10.24 -20.53 21.38
N ARG A 677 10.47 -20.27 22.66
CA ARG A 677 11.08 -19.02 23.15
C ARG A 677 12.56 -18.93 22.79
N THR A 678 13.33 -20.02 22.85
CA THR A 678 14.71 -20.03 22.37
C THR A 678 14.76 -19.83 20.85
N ALA A 679 13.87 -20.44 20.07
CA ALA A 679 13.79 -20.20 18.62
C ALA A 679 13.46 -18.74 18.27
N THR A 680 12.53 -18.10 19.00
CA THR A 680 12.20 -16.67 18.81
C THR A 680 13.30 -15.73 19.33
N CYS A 681 13.98 -16.09 20.43
CA CYS A 681 15.15 -15.35 20.92
C CYS A 681 16.35 -15.47 19.97
N LEU A 682 16.62 -16.64 19.39
CA LEU A 682 17.66 -16.85 18.37
C LEU A 682 17.38 -15.98 17.14
N LYS A 683 16.11 -15.87 16.73
CA LYS A 683 15.69 -14.93 15.68
C LYS A 683 15.99 -13.48 16.06
N SER A 684 15.79 -13.10 17.32
CA SER A 684 16.11 -11.75 17.81
C SER A 684 17.62 -11.49 17.97
N TYR A 685 18.40 -12.52 18.30
CA TYR A 685 19.86 -12.43 18.46
C TYR A 685 20.59 -12.42 17.11
N SER A 686 20.12 -13.20 16.13
CA SER A 686 20.61 -13.15 14.74
C SER A 686 20.37 -11.77 14.10
N ILE A 687 19.24 -11.13 14.39
CA ILE A 687 18.96 -9.74 13.95
C ILE A 687 19.85 -8.71 14.67
N LYS A 688 20.29 -9.00 15.91
CA LYS A 688 21.17 -8.09 16.67
C LYS A 688 22.65 -8.26 16.32
N SER A 689 23.06 -9.46 15.90
CA SER A 689 24.41 -9.73 15.39
C SER A 689 24.62 -9.12 14.00
N SER A 690 23.61 -9.14 13.13
CA SER A 690 23.68 -8.51 11.80
C SER A 690 23.60 -6.97 11.80
N ASN A 691 23.40 -6.34 12.96
CA ASN A 691 23.39 -4.88 13.13
C ASN A 691 24.63 -4.35 13.86
N ASN A 692 25.55 -5.25 14.27
CA ASN A 692 26.80 -4.92 14.94
C ASN A 692 28.05 -5.25 14.10
N ASP A 693 27.85 -5.81 12.90
CA ASP A 693 28.81 -5.82 11.79
C ASP A 693 28.25 -4.89 10.69
#